data_AF-A0A9D2S1C7-F1
#
_entry.id   AF-A0A9D2S1C7-F1
#
_cell.length_a   1.000
_cell.length_b   1.000
_cell.length_c   1.000
_cell.angle_alpha   90.00
_cell.angle_beta   90.00
_cell.angle_gamma   90.00
#
_symmetry.space_group_name_H-M   'P 1'
#
loop_
_entity.id
_entity.type
_entity.pdbx_description
1 polymer ?
#
loop_
_entity_poly.entity_id
_entity_poly.type
_entity_poly.pdbx_seq_one_letter_code
_entity_poly.pdbx_strand_id
1 'polypeptide(L)'
;MNDYRIAIPQSGFQPPVYYCKRATKPFHLDGNINKEFWADAPFTDLFVDIEGDIRPKPRYETRAKMLWDDENLYFGAVLYGDEIWATLTERDCVIFYDNDFEIFIDPDSDTHQYFEFEMNALNTVWDLFLTKPYRDRGGRPLNGWDIKGLKTAVHIEGTLNDANADNRCWMVEVVMPFAALKEMAQDCRTPRAGDYYRVNFSRVQWLVDQKEGRYEKRINPETGRAFPEDNWVWAPTGLINIHYPELWGFVFFTENGESYDIPAVEYIKWELRRIYYYEHRYFDDYGHFTADLDALEMPEKPAICPRVEVMSEGFVLSCDCPQEEKRVLLYDDGKVEVLDRAQMERRLRCIPPHVKKQATEEELKYLDFLYRNMPLSDLTECEEDYFLRVVRQALYVRSHTPWGKTLSEELFCNYVLPYRINNEHITFYQKQFWQALSERLFAPEKEEMTLYRAAVEVNYWCLEKATYQSTNARTASPLTVLNNAFGRCGEESTLAVAALRSVGIPARQCYAPRWSHCDDNHAWVEVYTEDGWHFLGACEPELFLNRGWFCLPASKAMLIHTKVNTDGLAAETENAVSTDGTQKEINVLEHYAKTRPLCVRVTDAQGTPVRGAKVAMQVVNYSEFYPILSLVTDETGCVRTKTGWGDLLLHASKDGVYTTGCFHGRDADEETVTLVLDACTHETEGYDFTFLPPVGGVTAPAPLTEAEQAEQERRGSHAVQARQAFEASFLAGESAEREAKRLGDADLAPVLEKARGNAAEIIDFVAGLPMAWRETAKELLTSLEQKDLSDTTAQVLNGHLQHAMEYQGAYPHEVFVQDLMNPRIHLEVLTDYKKQLEALFTPAERQVMRTEPARLWQWVNHHIFLYHEPKDRQARQTPGGIWKLGAANETSMKVFYVAVCRSLGIPARIEKSDGSVSYYHQGEYHRIGTQDDTEASGLLVLKRPAKSLLEYDSHVTVGKLENGEYQTLRFGHLSWKDDCLECPVQAGHYRVIVTNRQPDESNPVRVDFITVEAGARAELALRKPEAKAAGKQVELTNTVLYDVQDACTDVAQVLAKQEKTVLCYLGTSQEPTEHLLNEMIQMSEYFTAMDAALVFVLQKNEETADPTLSKAVQALGGKAQLFFTKAPFELSADYAAFDIQDVRLPLVIVAQNGKGSYAWAGYQVGIGDMILKCL
;
A
#
# COMPACT_ATOMS: atom_id res chain seq x y z
N MET A 1 26.41 -37.06 -29.98
CA MET A 1 25.54 -36.03 -29.39
C MET A 1 25.68 -36.18 -27.89
N ASN A 2 25.84 -35.10 -27.14
CA ASN A 2 25.84 -35.19 -25.68
C ASN A 2 24.47 -35.74 -25.26
N ASP A 3 24.47 -36.78 -24.43
CA ASP A 3 23.25 -37.43 -23.92
C ASP A 3 22.80 -36.63 -22.70
N TYR A 4 22.07 -35.53 -22.94
CA TYR A 4 21.57 -34.65 -21.89
C TYR A 4 20.52 -35.36 -21.03
N ARG A 5 20.52 -35.12 -19.71
CA ARG A 5 19.62 -35.81 -18.76
C ARG A 5 18.15 -35.52 -19.05
N ILE A 6 17.85 -34.31 -19.50
CA ILE A 6 16.50 -33.85 -19.83
C ILE A 6 16.47 -33.48 -21.31
N ALA A 7 15.69 -34.25 -22.08
CA ALA A 7 15.53 -34.02 -23.50
C ALA A 7 14.63 -32.81 -23.77
N ILE A 8 14.97 -32.01 -24.77
CA ILE A 8 14.14 -30.91 -25.25
C ILE A 8 13.15 -31.47 -26.29
N PRO A 9 11.82 -31.28 -26.10
CA PRO A 9 10.82 -31.61 -27.12
C PRO A 9 11.11 -31.00 -28.48
N GLN A 10 10.88 -31.77 -29.56
CA GLN A 10 11.04 -31.26 -30.93
C GLN A 10 9.84 -30.44 -31.42
N SER A 11 8.68 -30.57 -30.76
CA SER A 11 7.45 -29.83 -31.06
C SER A 11 7.32 -28.57 -30.21
N GLY A 12 6.69 -27.54 -30.77
CA GLY A 12 6.30 -26.33 -30.02
C GLY A 12 5.01 -26.51 -29.22
N PHE A 13 4.61 -25.48 -28.46
CA PHE A 13 3.37 -25.50 -27.66
C PHE A 13 2.13 -25.38 -28.54
N GLN A 14 1.63 -26.53 -28.99
CA GLN A 14 0.38 -26.65 -29.73
C GLN A 14 -0.50 -27.77 -29.17
N PRO A 15 -0.83 -27.73 -27.86
CA PRO A 15 -1.69 -28.74 -27.27
C PRO A 15 -3.10 -28.67 -27.86
N PRO A 16 -3.74 -29.81 -28.16
CA PRO A 16 -5.11 -29.83 -28.65
C PRO A 16 -6.09 -29.42 -27.54
N VAL A 17 -7.26 -28.89 -27.93
CA VAL A 17 -8.32 -28.45 -27.01
C VAL A 17 -9.56 -29.32 -27.22
N TYR A 18 -10.17 -29.79 -26.14
CA TYR A 18 -11.41 -30.55 -26.14
C TYR A 18 -12.43 -29.92 -25.19
N TYR A 19 -13.65 -29.71 -25.67
CA TYR A 19 -14.76 -29.18 -24.90
C TYR A 19 -15.62 -30.33 -24.35
N CYS A 20 -15.36 -30.70 -23.09
CA CYS A 20 -16.03 -31.77 -22.39
C CYS A 20 -17.45 -31.35 -22.00
N LYS A 21 -18.43 -31.92 -22.71
CA LYS A 21 -19.84 -31.63 -22.47
C LYS A 21 -20.36 -32.37 -21.26
N ARG A 22 -21.31 -31.76 -20.58
CA ARG A 22 -22.04 -32.42 -19.51
C ARG A 22 -22.88 -33.57 -20.06
N ALA A 23 -22.86 -34.70 -19.37
CA ALA A 23 -23.66 -35.86 -19.68
C ALA A 23 -25.13 -35.59 -19.32
N THR A 24 -26.03 -35.67 -20.31
CA THR A 24 -27.47 -35.42 -20.13
C THR A 24 -28.31 -36.68 -20.26
N LYS A 25 -27.68 -37.82 -20.57
CA LYS A 25 -28.32 -39.10 -20.88
C LYS A 25 -27.88 -40.18 -19.89
N PRO A 26 -28.69 -41.24 -19.68
CA PRO A 26 -28.32 -42.34 -18.79
C PRO A 26 -27.10 -43.12 -19.29
N PHE A 27 -26.18 -43.42 -18.38
CA PHE A 27 -24.98 -44.23 -18.66
C PHE A 27 -25.20 -45.71 -18.30
N HIS A 28 -24.78 -46.61 -19.19
CA HIS A 28 -24.71 -48.06 -18.94
C HIS A 28 -23.32 -48.53 -19.35
N LEU A 29 -22.55 -49.13 -18.44
CA LEU A 29 -21.18 -49.56 -18.70
C LEU A 29 -21.16 -50.92 -19.42
N ASP A 30 -20.67 -50.95 -20.67
CA ASP A 30 -20.53 -52.18 -21.47
C ASP A 30 -19.34 -52.16 -22.45
N GLY A 31 -18.55 -51.09 -22.45
CA GLY A 31 -17.37 -50.94 -23.31
C GLY A 31 -17.71 -50.46 -24.72
N ASN A 32 -18.99 -50.37 -25.09
CA ASN A 32 -19.42 -49.97 -26.42
C ASN A 32 -19.76 -48.47 -26.46
N ILE A 33 -18.99 -47.70 -27.22
CA ILE A 33 -19.20 -46.25 -27.35
C ILE A 33 -20.23 -45.86 -28.42
N ASN A 34 -20.76 -46.83 -29.19
CA ASN A 34 -21.78 -46.62 -30.22
C ASN A 34 -23.20 -46.63 -29.63
N LYS A 35 -23.47 -45.73 -28.68
CA LYS A 35 -24.76 -45.62 -27.98
C LYS A 35 -25.17 -44.18 -27.69
N GLU A 36 -26.44 -44.00 -27.34
CA GLU A 36 -27.08 -42.69 -27.10
C GLU A 36 -26.29 -41.77 -26.14
N PHE A 37 -25.73 -42.34 -25.07
CA PHE A 37 -24.93 -41.60 -24.07
C PHE A 37 -23.80 -40.79 -24.73
N TRP A 38 -23.08 -41.40 -25.67
CA TRP A 38 -21.93 -40.79 -26.35
C TRP A 38 -22.29 -40.00 -27.62
N ALA A 39 -23.57 -39.93 -28.00
CA ALA A 39 -23.99 -39.37 -29.27
C ALA A 39 -23.64 -37.87 -29.41
N ASP A 40 -23.69 -37.13 -28.30
CA ASP A 40 -23.46 -35.67 -28.28
C ASP A 40 -22.01 -35.29 -27.96
N ALA A 41 -21.19 -36.27 -27.58
CA ALA A 41 -19.77 -36.12 -27.29
C ALA A 41 -18.97 -36.06 -28.60
N PRO A 42 -18.19 -35.00 -28.84
CA PRO A 42 -17.28 -34.94 -29.99
C PRO A 42 -16.18 -36.00 -29.85
N PHE A 43 -15.62 -36.44 -30.97
CA PHE A 43 -14.37 -37.21 -30.94
C PHE A 43 -13.18 -36.24 -30.80
N THR A 44 -12.10 -36.71 -30.18
CA THR A 44 -10.77 -36.13 -30.36
C THR A 44 -10.35 -36.21 -31.83
N ASP A 45 -9.32 -35.45 -32.20
CA ASP A 45 -8.59 -35.72 -33.43
C ASP A 45 -7.97 -37.14 -33.40
N LEU A 46 -7.61 -37.63 -34.59
CA LEU A 46 -6.92 -38.90 -34.75
C LEU A 46 -5.58 -38.85 -34.02
N PHE A 47 -5.27 -39.96 -33.33
CA PHE A 47 -3.97 -40.09 -32.68
C PHE A 47 -2.86 -40.08 -33.75
N VAL A 48 -1.71 -39.54 -33.37
CA VAL A 48 -0.50 -39.43 -34.19
C VAL A 48 0.66 -40.12 -33.48
N ASP A 49 1.79 -40.30 -34.15
CA ASP A 49 3.00 -40.77 -33.46
C ASP A 49 3.39 -39.80 -32.34
N ILE A 50 3.89 -40.31 -31.22
CA ILE A 50 4.29 -39.49 -30.06
C ILE A 50 5.37 -38.45 -30.40
N GLU A 51 6.22 -38.75 -31.39
CA GLU A 51 7.23 -37.82 -31.90
C GLU A 51 6.65 -36.80 -32.90
N GLY A 52 5.36 -36.89 -33.23
CA GLY A 52 4.64 -36.01 -34.14
C GLY A 52 4.91 -36.31 -35.62
N ASP A 53 4.86 -35.28 -36.46
CA ASP A 53 4.91 -35.41 -37.93
C ASP A 53 6.27 -35.85 -38.50
N ILE A 54 7.30 -36.01 -37.66
CA ILE A 54 8.61 -36.54 -38.09
C ILE A 54 8.57 -38.06 -38.32
N ARG A 55 7.53 -38.73 -37.83
CA ARG A 55 7.27 -40.16 -38.03
C ARG A 55 6.08 -40.40 -38.96
N PRO A 56 5.98 -41.59 -39.57
CA PRO A 56 4.80 -41.97 -40.34
C PRO A 56 3.54 -41.92 -39.48
N LYS A 57 2.40 -41.65 -40.12
CA LYS A 57 1.09 -41.74 -39.44
C LYS A 57 0.86 -43.16 -38.90
N PRO A 58 0.12 -43.31 -37.78
CA PRO A 58 -0.28 -44.60 -37.24
C PRO A 58 -0.86 -45.56 -38.27
N ARG A 59 -0.52 -46.85 -38.13
CA ARG A 59 -1.04 -47.92 -39.01
C ARG A 59 -2.56 -48.10 -38.84
N TYR A 60 -3.05 -47.78 -37.65
CA TYR A 60 -4.45 -47.86 -37.31
C TYR A 60 -4.93 -46.58 -36.66
N GLU A 61 -6.19 -46.24 -36.92
CA GLU A 61 -6.83 -45.08 -36.33
C GLU A 61 -7.20 -45.33 -34.86
N THR A 62 -6.98 -44.34 -34.01
CA THR A 62 -7.48 -44.29 -32.63
C THR A 62 -8.04 -42.91 -32.34
N ARG A 63 -9.17 -42.85 -31.62
CA ARG A 63 -9.83 -41.61 -31.17
C ARG A 63 -10.57 -41.84 -29.85
N ALA A 64 -10.73 -40.78 -29.07
CA ALA A 64 -11.43 -40.81 -27.79
C ALA A 64 -12.60 -39.82 -27.73
N LYS A 65 -13.47 -39.99 -26.74
CA LYS A 65 -14.60 -39.15 -26.37
C LYS A 65 -14.56 -38.94 -24.86
N MET A 66 -14.98 -37.76 -24.43
CA MET A 66 -15.09 -37.40 -23.01
C MET A 66 -16.43 -36.72 -22.72
N LEU A 67 -17.01 -37.05 -21.57
CA LEU A 67 -18.19 -36.42 -20.98
C LEU A 67 -18.00 -36.32 -19.46
N TRP A 68 -18.75 -35.45 -18.79
CA TRP A 68 -18.68 -35.30 -17.33
C TRP A 68 -20.05 -35.08 -16.68
N ASP A 69 -20.19 -35.36 -15.39
CA ASP A 69 -21.33 -34.97 -14.57
C ASP A 69 -20.88 -34.51 -13.17
N ASP A 70 -21.80 -34.39 -12.21
CA ASP A 70 -21.47 -33.92 -10.86
C ASP A 70 -20.55 -34.88 -10.08
N GLU A 71 -20.49 -36.15 -10.48
CA GLU A 71 -19.81 -37.22 -9.75
C GLU A 71 -18.61 -37.80 -10.51
N ASN A 72 -18.64 -37.81 -11.85
CA ASN A 72 -17.73 -38.60 -12.67
C ASN A 72 -17.24 -37.87 -13.93
N LEU A 73 -16.02 -38.22 -14.32
CA LEU A 73 -15.45 -38.00 -15.64
C LEU A 73 -15.49 -39.32 -16.42
N TYR A 74 -16.09 -39.28 -17.61
CA TYR A 74 -16.29 -40.44 -18.49
C TYR A 74 -15.36 -40.36 -19.69
N PHE A 75 -14.70 -41.47 -20.00
CA PHE A 75 -13.89 -41.65 -21.20
C PHE A 75 -14.44 -42.81 -22.03
N GLY A 76 -14.45 -42.64 -23.34
CA GLY A 76 -14.75 -43.71 -24.28
C GLY A 76 -13.80 -43.64 -25.47
N ALA A 77 -13.15 -44.73 -25.85
CA ALA A 77 -12.24 -44.72 -27.00
C ALA A 77 -12.48 -45.91 -27.92
N VAL A 78 -12.15 -45.72 -29.20
CA VAL A 78 -12.15 -46.77 -30.22
C VAL A 78 -10.77 -46.90 -30.82
N LEU A 79 -10.25 -48.12 -30.78
CA LEU A 79 -8.93 -48.49 -31.29
C LEU A 79 -9.16 -49.43 -32.48
N TYR A 80 -9.06 -48.89 -33.70
CA TYR A 80 -9.21 -49.68 -34.92
C TYR A 80 -7.99 -50.57 -35.13
N GLY A 81 -8.16 -51.64 -35.91
CA GLY A 81 -7.09 -52.56 -36.29
C GLY A 81 -7.47 -54.02 -36.08
N ASP A 82 -6.80 -54.87 -36.84
CA ASP A 82 -6.98 -56.32 -36.80
C ASP A 82 -6.12 -57.01 -35.73
N GLU A 83 -5.06 -56.36 -35.25
CA GLU A 83 -4.12 -56.84 -34.21
C GLU A 83 -4.68 -56.70 -32.76
N ILE A 84 -5.82 -57.34 -32.46
CA ILE A 84 -6.42 -57.34 -31.10
C ILE A 84 -5.76 -58.40 -30.22
N TRP A 85 -4.76 -57.98 -29.43
CA TRP A 85 -3.88 -58.86 -28.66
C TRP A 85 -3.68 -58.37 -27.23
N ALA A 86 -3.90 -59.27 -26.25
CA ALA A 86 -3.66 -59.02 -24.83
C ALA A 86 -3.46 -60.34 -24.07
N THR A 87 -2.46 -60.42 -23.19
CA THR A 87 -2.07 -61.62 -22.44
C THR A 87 -2.00 -61.42 -20.93
N LEU A 88 -1.88 -60.17 -20.46
CA LEU A 88 -1.77 -59.82 -19.05
C LEU A 88 -3.14 -59.79 -18.37
N THR A 89 -3.25 -60.46 -17.22
CA THR A 89 -4.51 -60.63 -16.48
C THR A 89 -4.47 -60.16 -15.04
N GLU A 90 -3.27 -59.90 -14.50
CA GLU A 90 -3.09 -59.47 -13.12
C GLU A 90 -3.29 -57.95 -13.03
N ARG A 91 -4.19 -57.51 -12.15
CA ARG A 91 -4.38 -56.07 -11.88
C ARG A 91 -3.08 -55.48 -11.34
N ASP A 92 -2.76 -54.25 -11.76
CA ASP A 92 -1.56 -53.50 -11.37
C ASP A 92 -0.22 -54.12 -11.82
N CYS A 93 -0.26 -55.01 -12.81
CA CYS A 93 0.95 -55.35 -13.57
C CYS A 93 1.21 -54.31 -14.67
N VAL A 94 2.46 -54.19 -15.11
CA VAL A 94 2.86 -53.24 -16.15
C VAL A 94 2.20 -53.62 -17.49
N ILE A 95 1.20 -52.85 -17.95
CA ILE A 95 0.27 -53.27 -19.02
C ILE A 95 0.85 -53.11 -20.42
N PHE A 96 1.67 -52.09 -20.67
CA PHE A 96 2.24 -51.79 -22.00
C PHE A 96 3.04 -52.93 -22.66
N TYR A 97 3.30 -54.04 -21.97
CA TYR A 97 3.83 -55.25 -22.63
C TYR A 97 2.79 -55.95 -23.54
N ASP A 98 1.51 -55.63 -23.44
CA ASP A 98 0.44 -55.93 -24.41
C ASP A 98 0.16 -54.72 -25.32
N ASN A 99 -0.79 -54.86 -26.26
CA ASN A 99 -1.44 -53.66 -26.82
C ASN A 99 -2.42 -53.10 -25.80
N ASP A 100 -2.39 -51.79 -25.60
CA ASP A 100 -3.20 -51.15 -24.56
C ASP A 100 -3.72 -49.76 -24.96
N PHE A 101 -4.50 -49.19 -24.03
CA PHE A 101 -4.98 -47.83 -24.07
C PHE A 101 -4.71 -47.16 -22.72
N GLU A 102 -4.15 -45.95 -22.77
CA GLU A 102 -3.71 -45.22 -21.59
C GLU A 102 -4.40 -43.85 -21.50
N ILE A 103 -4.64 -43.39 -20.27
CA ILE A 103 -5.23 -42.09 -19.93
C ILE A 103 -4.33 -41.39 -18.91
N PHE A 104 -3.97 -40.14 -19.19
CA PHE A 104 -3.14 -39.30 -18.34
C PHE A 104 -3.90 -38.05 -17.94
N ILE A 105 -3.86 -37.66 -16.66
CA ILE A 105 -4.60 -36.50 -16.15
C ILE A 105 -3.75 -35.72 -15.15
N ASP A 106 -3.46 -34.46 -15.47
CA ASP A 106 -2.92 -33.45 -14.56
C ASP A 106 -4.05 -32.41 -14.28
N PRO A 107 -4.68 -32.43 -13.09
CA PRO A 107 -5.86 -31.63 -12.79
C PRO A 107 -5.62 -30.13 -12.57
N ASP A 108 -4.43 -29.70 -12.14
CA ASP A 108 -4.12 -28.31 -11.82
C ASP A 108 -3.06 -27.67 -12.74
N SER A 109 -2.56 -28.45 -13.71
CA SER A 109 -1.58 -28.03 -14.71
C SER A 109 -0.26 -27.59 -14.06
N ASP A 110 0.13 -28.24 -12.96
CA ASP A 110 1.39 -27.96 -12.26
C ASP A 110 2.56 -28.86 -12.72
N THR A 111 2.27 -29.82 -13.62
CA THR A 111 3.14 -30.89 -14.17
C THR A 111 3.57 -31.97 -13.19
N HIS A 112 3.09 -31.90 -11.96
CA HIS A 112 3.33 -32.84 -10.88
C HIS A 112 2.00 -33.49 -10.48
N GLN A 113 2.06 -34.42 -9.53
CA GLN A 113 0.87 -35.01 -8.89
C GLN A 113 -0.23 -35.46 -9.87
N TYR A 114 0.17 -36.10 -10.97
CA TYR A 114 -0.73 -36.49 -12.04
C TYR A 114 -1.05 -38.00 -12.01
N PHE A 115 -2.17 -38.34 -12.62
CA PHE A 115 -2.69 -39.69 -12.69
C PHE A 115 -2.33 -40.33 -14.03
N GLU A 116 -2.11 -41.64 -13.97
CA GLU A 116 -1.91 -42.49 -15.13
C GLU A 116 -2.77 -43.74 -14.97
N PHE A 117 -3.40 -44.15 -16.06
CA PHE A 117 -4.28 -45.31 -16.14
C PHE A 117 -3.96 -46.04 -17.44
N GLU A 118 -3.73 -47.35 -17.37
CA GLU A 118 -3.51 -48.23 -18.50
C GLU A 118 -4.54 -49.37 -18.49
N MET A 119 -4.99 -49.80 -19.67
CA MET A 119 -5.81 -50.99 -19.80
C MET A 119 -5.58 -51.73 -21.12
N ASN A 120 -5.56 -53.07 -21.07
CA ASN A 120 -5.50 -53.89 -22.28
C ASN A 120 -6.89 -54.38 -22.72
N ALA A 121 -6.94 -55.09 -23.85
CA ALA A 121 -8.19 -55.63 -24.40
C ALA A 121 -8.85 -56.73 -23.55
N LEU A 122 -8.20 -57.21 -22.48
CA LEU A 122 -8.80 -58.10 -21.48
C LEU A 122 -9.59 -57.34 -20.40
N ASN A 123 -9.60 -56.00 -20.44
CA ASN A 123 -10.06 -55.13 -19.36
C ASN A 123 -9.21 -55.30 -18.08
N THR A 124 -7.95 -55.72 -18.22
CA THR A 124 -6.97 -55.70 -17.12
C THR A 124 -6.47 -54.27 -16.99
N VAL A 125 -6.46 -53.75 -15.77
CA VAL A 125 -6.21 -52.34 -15.47
C VAL A 125 -4.96 -52.21 -14.60
N TRP A 126 -4.20 -51.16 -14.85
CA TRP A 126 -3.20 -50.62 -13.94
C TRP A 126 -3.41 -49.12 -13.82
N ASP A 127 -3.64 -48.64 -12.61
CA ASP A 127 -3.74 -47.22 -12.30
C ASP A 127 -2.68 -46.85 -11.27
N LEU A 128 -2.06 -45.69 -11.49
CA LEU A 128 -0.93 -45.25 -10.69
C LEU A 128 -0.91 -43.72 -10.60
N PHE A 129 -0.13 -43.26 -9.63
CA PHE A 129 0.05 -41.85 -9.33
C PHE A 129 1.51 -41.47 -9.40
N LEU A 130 1.80 -40.37 -10.11
CA LEU A 130 3.14 -39.80 -10.20
C LEU A 130 3.20 -38.50 -9.42
N THR A 131 4.03 -38.49 -8.38
CA THR A 131 4.33 -37.26 -7.64
C THR A 131 5.05 -36.21 -8.50
N LYS A 132 5.81 -36.67 -9.51
CA LYS A 132 6.54 -35.86 -10.48
C LYS A 132 7.03 -36.69 -11.67
N PRO A 133 7.36 -36.07 -12.82
CA PRO A 133 7.88 -36.77 -13.99
C PRO A 133 9.17 -37.56 -13.74
N TYR A 134 9.36 -38.66 -14.47
CA TYR A 134 10.55 -39.51 -14.36
C TYR A 134 11.87 -38.77 -14.62
N ARG A 135 11.85 -37.78 -15.52
CA ARG A 135 13.01 -36.93 -15.85
C ARG A 135 13.47 -36.06 -14.67
N ASP A 136 12.59 -35.78 -13.72
CA ASP A 136 12.77 -34.75 -12.69
C ASP A 136 13.31 -35.31 -11.38
N ARG A 137 14.62 -35.62 -11.36
CA ARG A 137 15.40 -36.05 -10.18
C ARG A 137 14.68 -37.15 -9.37
N GLY A 138 14.52 -38.33 -9.96
CA GLY A 138 14.09 -39.54 -9.26
C GLY A 138 12.58 -39.67 -9.05
N GLY A 139 11.77 -39.16 -9.99
CA GLY A 139 10.34 -39.48 -10.06
C GLY A 139 10.11 -40.99 -10.02
N ARG A 140 9.19 -41.44 -9.17
CA ARG A 140 8.82 -42.84 -9.01
C ARG A 140 7.30 -42.97 -8.96
N PRO A 141 6.73 -43.98 -9.62
CA PRO A 141 5.30 -44.21 -9.61
C PRO A 141 4.90 -44.83 -8.28
N LEU A 142 3.75 -44.42 -7.75
CA LEU A 142 3.13 -45.05 -6.59
C LEU A 142 2.16 -46.13 -7.06
N ASN A 143 2.69 -47.31 -7.38
CA ASN A 143 1.91 -48.44 -7.91
C ASN A 143 0.85 -48.99 -6.95
N GLY A 144 0.91 -48.68 -5.66
CA GLY A 144 -0.07 -49.14 -4.66
C GLY A 144 -1.27 -48.21 -4.48
N TRP A 145 -1.35 -47.13 -5.26
CA TRP A 145 -2.46 -46.18 -5.24
C TRP A 145 -3.50 -46.59 -6.27
N ASP A 146 -4.79 -46.50 -5.93
CA ASP A 146 -5.90 -46.75 -6.86
C ASP A 146 -6.81 -45.52 -6.99
N ILE A 147 -7.37 -45.33 -8.18
CA ILE A 147 -8.54 -44.47 -8.42
C ILE A 147 -9.76 -45.11 -7.75
N LYS A 148 -10.12 -44.62 -6.56
CA LYS A 148 -11.25 -45.18 -5.81
C LYS A 148 -12.58 -44.97 -6.54
N GLY A 149 -13.27 -46.09 -6.79
CA GLY A 149 -14.57 -46.12 -7.48
C GLY A 149 -14.48 -46.19 -9.00
N LEU A 150 -13.29 -46.40 -9.55
CA LEU A 150 -13.04 -46.65 -10.98
C LEU A 150 -13.92 -47.79 -11.52
N LYS A 151 -14.48 -47.59 -12.71
CA LYS A 151 -15.24 -48.64 -13.43
C LYS A 151 -14.80 -48.67 -14.89
N THR A 152 -14.60 -49.88 -15.42
CA THR A 152 -14.08 -50.07 -16.78
C THR A 152 -14.80 -51.21 -17.50
N ALA A 153 -14.92 -51.09 -18.82
CA ALA A 153 -15.39 -52.17 -19.68
C ALA A 153 -14.76 -52.11 -21.07
N VAL A 154 -14.66 -53.27 -21.73
CA VAL A 154 -14.12 -53.43 -23.08
C VAL A 154 -15.16 -54.11 -23.96
N HIS A 155 -15.35 -53.59 -25.18
CA HIS A 155 -16.14 -54.21 -26.24
C HIS A 155 -15.24 -54.53 -27.44
N ILE A 156 -15.36 -55.74 -28.00
CA ILE A 156 -14.51 -56.20 -29.12
C ILE A 156 -15.38 -56.51 -30.33
N GLU A 157 -15.09 -55.87 -31.47
CA GLU A 157 -15.60 -56.27 -32.77
C GLU A 157 -14.58 -57.21 -33.43
N GLY A 158 -14.68 -58.50 -33.09
CA GLY A 158 -13.72 -59.53 -33.46
C GLY A 158 -13.63 -60.63 -32.40
N THR A 159 -12.49 -61.30 -32.35
CA THR A 159 -12.16 -62.31 -31.32
C THR A 159 -10.76 -62.02 -30.76
N LEU A 160 -10.69 -61.74 -29.46
CA LEU A 160 -9.44 -61.48 -28.75
C LEU A 160 -8.42 -62.63 -28.93
N ASN A 161 -7.17 -62.29 -29.23
CA ASN A 161 -6.04 -63.23 -29.41
C ASN A 161 -6.20 -64.27 -30.53
N ASP A 162 -7.21 -64.16 -31.40
CA ASP A 162 -7.37 -65.01 -32.58
C ASP A 162 -7.07 -64.22 -33.85
N ALA A 163 -5.92 -64.52 -34.46
CA ALA A 163 -5.46 -63.83 -35.66
C ALA A 163 -6.24 -64.18 -36.93
N ASN A 164 -7.09 -65.23 -36.89
CA ASN A 164 -7.89 -65.64 -38.04
C ASN A 164 -9.32 -65.05 -38.03
N ALA A 165 -9.72 -64.37 -36.94
CA ALA A 165 -11.03 -63.75 -36.83
C ALA A 165 -11.12 -62.45 -37.69
N ASP A 166 -12.34 -62.03 -38.03
CA ASP A 166 -12.60 -60.72 -38.66
C ASP A 166 -12.50 -59.61 -37.61
N ASN A 167 -11.27 -59.38 -37.11
CA ASN A 167 -10.96 -58.37 -36.12
C ASN A 167 -10.98 -56.98 -36.76
N ARG A 168 -11.70 -56.04 -36.16
CA ARG A 168 -11.87 -54.68 -36.70
C ARG A 168 -11.46 -53.59 -35.74
N CYS A 169 -11.90 -53.70 -34.49
CA CYS A 169 -11.58 -52.76 -33.43
C CYS A 169 -11.90 -53.33 -32.07
N TRP A 170 -11.38 -52.67 -31.04
CA TRP A 170 -11.89 -52.77 -29.69
C TRP A 170 -12.17 -51.37 -29.14
N MET A 171 -13.15 -51.29 -28.27
CA MET A 171 -13.64 -50.06 -27.66
C MET A 171 -13.55 -50.20 -26.14
N VAL A 172 -13.34 -49.07 -25.48
CA VAL A 172 -13.23 -49.02 -24.03
C VAL A 172 -14.16 -47.96 -23.48
N GLU A 173 -14.65 -48.19 -22.26
CA GLU A 173 -15.30 -47.20 -21.43
C GLU A 173 -14.65 -47.17 -20.06
N VAL A 174 -14.31 -45.97 -19.58
CA VAL A 174 -13.69 -45.73 -18.28
C VAL A 174 -14.46 -44.64 -17.55
N VAL A 175 -14.85 -44.91 -16.31
CA VAL A 175 -15.53 -43.97 -15.42
C VAL A 175 -14.62 -43.66 -14.25
N MET A 176 -14.17 -42.41 -14.14
CA MET A 176 -13.31 -41.92 -13.07
C MET A 176 -14.10 -40.98 -12.15
N PRO A 177 -14.36 -41.34 -10.89
CA PRO A 177 -15.06 -40.45 -9.97
C PRO A 177 -14.23 -39.22 -9.61
N PHE A 178 -14.85 -38.03 -9.61
CA PHE A 178 -14.20 -36.81 -9.14
C PHE A 178 -13.83 -36.85 -7.66
N ALA A 179 -14.47 -37.72 -6.87
CA ALA A 179 -14.10 -37.94 -5.48
C ALA A 179 -12.62 -38.36 -5.32
N ALA A 180 -12.05 -39.09 -6.30
CA ALA A 180 -10.63 -39.44 -6.33
C ALA A 180 -9.79 -38.34 -7.00
N LEU A 181 -10.23 -37.85 -8.17
CA LEU A 181 -9.44 -36.87 -8.95
C LEU A 181 -9.26 -35.54 -8.23
N LYS A 182 -10.25 -35.10 -7.43
CA LYS A 182 -10.20 -33.80 -6.76
C LYS A 182 -9.11 -33.70 -5.70
N GLU A 183 -8.52 -34.80 -5.24
CA GLU A 183 -7.45 -34.75 -4.23
C GLU A 183 -6.25 -33.93 -4.72
N MET A 184 -5.99 -33.96 -6.04
CA MET A 184 -4.89 -33.25 -6.71
C MET A 184 -5.40 -32.10 -7.58
N ALA A 185 -6.71 -31.81 -7.54
CA ALA A 185 -7.26 -30.65 -8.21
C ALA A 185 -7.02 -29.38 -7.41
N GLN A 186 -6.95 -28.26 -8.12
CA GLN A 186 -6.91 -26.94 -7.52
C GLN A 186 -8.05 -26.77 -6.51
N ASP A 187 -7.72 -26.32 -5.29
CA ASP A 187 -8.64 -26.15 -4.15
C ASP A 187 -9.36 -27.42 -3.64
N CYS A 188 -8.90 -28.61 -4.02
CA CYS A 188 -9.49 -29.89 -3.64
C CYS A 188 -10.99 -30.04 -3.96
N ARG A 189 -11.45 -29.44 -5.07
CA ARG A 189 -12.86 -29.39 -5.48
C ARG A 189 -13.11 -30.08 -6.81
N THR A 190 -14.39 -30.38 -7.08
CA THR A 190 -14.82 -30.83 -8.42
C THR A 190 -14.77 -29.67 -9.43
N PRO A 191 -14.59 -29.97 -10.73
CA PRO A 191 -14.63 -28.94 -11.77
C PRO A 191 -15.98 -28.23 -11.85
N ARG A 192 -15.93 -26.98 -12.30
CA ARG A 192 -17.05 -26.15 -12.72
C ARG A 192 -16.90 -25.85 -14.21
N ALA A 193 -17.99 -25.41 -14.84
CA ALA A 193 -17.91 -24.92 -16.21
C ALA A 193 -16.86 -23.79 -16.34
N GLY A 194 -15.97 -23.93 -17.32
CA GLY A 194 -14.82 -23.06 -17.55
C GLY A 194 -13.51 -23.54 -16.93
N ASP A 195 -13.54 -24.47 -15.97
CA ASP A 195 -12.31 -25.13 -15.51
C ASP A 195 -11.76 -26.07 -16.61
N TYR A 196 -10.48 -26.43 -16.51
CA TYR A 196 -9.86 -27.40 -17.42
C TYR A 196 -8.88 -28.31 -16.69
N TYR A 197 -8.71 -29.52 -17.23
CA TYR A 197 -7.62 -30.43 -16.89
C TYR A 197 -6.66 -30.59 -18.08
N ARG A 198 -5.40 -30.93 -17.79
CA ARG A 198 -4.45 -31.39 -18.80
C ARG A 198 -4.63 -32.89 -18.97
N VAL A 199 -4.94 -33.34 -20.17
CA VAL A 199 -5.25 -34.76 -20.46
C VAL A 199 -4.52 -35.23 -21.70
N ASN A 200 -4.00 -36.44 -21.66
CA ASN A 200 -3.52 -37.11 -22.87
C ASN A 200 -3.95 -38.58 -22.89
N PHE A 201 -3.84 -39.17 -24.06
CA PHE A 201 -4.13 -40.57 -24.30
C PHE A 201 -2.97 -41.19 -25.05
N SER A 202 -2.69 -42.46 -24.78
CA SER A 202 -1.76 -43.28 -25.55
C SER A 202 -2.43 -44.56 -26.01
N ARG A 203 -1.99 -45.05 -27.16
CA ARG A 203 -2.14 -46.44 -27.58
C ARG A 203 -0.75 -46.99 -27.77
N VAL A 204 -0.39 -47.98 -26.96
CA VAL A 204 0.78 -48.79 -27.23
C VAL A 204 0.39 -49.90 -28.21
N GLN A 205 1.08 -49.95 -29.34
CA GLN A 205 0.83 -50.93 -30.39
C GLN A 205 2.12 -51.67 -30.74
N TRP A 206 2.20 -52.94 -30.35
CA TRP A 206 3.29 -53.81 -30.75
C TRP A 206 3.13 -54.31 -32.18
N LEU A 207 4.25 -54.38 -32.91
CA LEU A 207 4.30 -55.15 -34.14
C LEU A 207 4.27 -56.65 -33.81
N VAL A 208 3.28 -57.35 -34.35
CA VAL A 208 3.09 -58.78 -34.16
C VAL A 208 3.14 -59.55 -35.49
N ASP A 209 3.62 -60.78 -35.44
CA ASP A 209 3.51 -61.76 -36.51
C ASP A 209 2.40 -62.77 -36.18
N GLN A 210 1.69 -63.22 -37.21
CA GLN A 210 0.71 -64.28 -37.08
C GLN A 210 1.41 -65.65 -37.19
N LYS A 211 1.41 -66.44 -36.12
CA LYS A 211 1.90 -67.83 -36.11
C LYS A 211 0.87 -68.76 -35.51
N GLU A 212 0.52 -69.81 -36.23
CA GLU A 212 -0.45 -70.83 -35.79
C GLU A 212 -1.80 -70.24 -35.29
N GLY A 213 -2.24 -69.14 -35.91
CA GLY A 213 -3.49 -68.44 -35.53
C GLY A 213 -3.39 -67.54 -34.28
N ARG A 214 -2.18 -67.31 -33.77
CA ARG A 214 -1.90 -66.44 -32.61
C ARG A 214 -0.96 -65.31 -32.99
N TYR A 215 -0.93 -64.28 -32.15
CA TYR A 215 0.01 -63.17 -32.24
C TYR A 215 1.28 -63.46 -31.43
N GLU A 216 2.44 -63.19 -32.02
CA GLU A 216 3.73 -63.14 -31.33
C GLU A 216 4.43 -61.83 -31.68
N LYS A 217 5.09 -61.17 -30.71
CA LYS A 217 5.87 -59.95 -31.00
C LYS A 217 6.90 -60.21 -32.08
N ARG A 218 6.96 -59.32 -33.08
CA ARG A 218 7.93 -59.41 -34.16
C ARG A 218 9.33 -59.14 -33.62
N ILE A 219 10.24 -60.08 -33.90
CA ILE A 219 11.64 -60.00 -33.47
C ILE A 219 12.46 -59.27 -34.53
N ASN A 220 13.26 -58.29 -34.10
CA ASN A 220 14.28 -57.67 -34.92
C ASN A 220 15.43 -58.67 -35.13
N PRO A 221 15.70 -59.11 -36.37
CA PRO A 221 16.72 -60.12 -36.65
C PRO A 221 18.15 -59.66 -36.34
N GLU A 222 18.41 -58.34 -36.28
CA GLU A 222 19.74 -57.79 -35.97
C GLU A 222 20.04 -57.79 -34.48
N THR A 223 19.05 -57.52 -33.63
CA THR A 223 19.23 -57.39 -32.17
C THR A 223 18.81 -58.65 -31.41
N GLY A 224 18.00 -59.53 -32.03
CA GLY A 224 17.39 -60.68 -31.36
C GLY A 224 16.33 -60.31 -30.33
N ARG A 225 15.93 -59.03 -30.25
CA ARG A 225 14.87 -58.52 -29.36
C ARG A 225 13.64 -58.17 -30.18
N ALA A 226 12.49 -58.02 -29.54
CA ALA A 226 11.30 -57.47 -30.20
C ALA A 226 11.61 -56.07 -30.79
N PHE A 227 10.96 -55.71 -31.89
CA PHE A 227 10.90 -54.29 -32.30
C PHE A 227 10.25 -53.48 -31.19
N PRO A 228 10.65 -52.21 -30.99
CA PRO A 228 9.97 -51.33 -30.05
C PRO A 228 8.50 -51.16 -30.45
N GLU A 229 7.68 -50.89 -29.45
CA GLU A 229 6.28 -50.55 -29.61
C GLU A 229 6.08 -49.21 -30.32
N ASP A 230 5.03 -49.12 -31.11
CA ASP A 230 4.55 -47.86 -31.64
C ASP A 230 3.73 -47.15 -30.54
N ASN A 231 4.07 -45.89 -30.22
CA ASN A 231 3.35 -45.08 -29.24
C ASN A 231 2.53 -44.01 -29.98
N TRP A 232 1.21 -44.17 -30.02
CA TRP A 232 0.32 -43.23 -30.70
C TRP A 232 -0.53 -42.46 -29.71
N VAL A 233 -0.53 -41.13 -29.81
CA VAL A 233 -1.09 -40.26 -28.78
C VAL A 233 -2.03 -39.21 -29.38
N TRP A 234 -2.91 -38.66 -28.55
CA TRP A 234 -3.76 -37.53 -28.95
C TRP A 234 -2.97 -36.23 -29.05
N ALA A 235 -2.15 -35.93 -28.03
CA ALA A 235 -1.28 -34.75 -27.98
C ALA A 235 0.19 -35.20 -28.08
N PRO A 236 0.88 -34.97 -29.23
CA PRO A 236 2.27 -35.39 -29.41
C PRO A 236 3.23 -34.58 -28.54
N THR A 237 4.13 -35.27 -27.83
CA THR A 237 5.16 -34.64 -26.98
C THR A 237 6.46 -34.34 -27.74
N GLY A 238 6.62 -34.85 -28.98
CA GLY A 238 7.78 -34.59 -29.82
C GLY A 238 9.03 -35.39 -29.43
N LEU A 239 8.90 -36.37 -28.54
CA LEU A 239 9.90 -37.38 -28.21
C LEU A 239 9.20 -38.64 -27.65
N ILE A 240 9.90 -39.79 -27.61
CA ILE A 240 9.36 -41.04 -27.04
C ILE A 240 9.33 -40.97 -25.50
N ASN A 241 8.47 -40.11 -24.96
CA ASN A 241 8.17 -39.97 -23.53
C ASN A 241 6.87 -39.18 -23.37
N ILE A 242 5.82 -39.81 -22.83
CA ILE A 242 4.52 -39.16 -22.63
C ILE A 242 4.48 -38.29 -21.38
N HIS A 243 5.40 -38.48 -20.43
CA HIS A 243 5.43 -37.77 -19.14
C HIS A 243 5.98 -36.35 -19.27
N TYR A 244 5.46 -35.59 -20.23
CA TYR A 244 5.61 -34.15 -20.44
C TYR A 244 4.21 -33.51 -20.30
N PRO A 245 3.64 -33.42 -19.08
CA PRO A 245 2.28 -32.92 -18.88
C PRO A 245 2.05 -31.51 -19.41
N GLU A 246 3.11 -30.70 -19.45
CA GLU A 246 3.10 -29.38 -20.08
C GLU A 246 2.66 -29.39 -21.54
N LEU A 247 2.75 -30.51 -22.27
CA LEU A 247 2.38 -30.66 -23.68
C LEU A 247 1.06 -31.41 -23.91
N TRP A 248 0.38 -31.87 -22.85
CA TRP A 248 -0.89 -32.59 -22.97
C TRP A 248 -2.03 -31.71 -23.51
N GLY A 249 -3.18 -32.29 -23.86
CA GLY A 249 -4.33 -31.53 -24.34
C GLY A 249 -5.06 -30.80 -23.22
N PHE A 250 -5.75 -29.70 -23.54
CA PHE A 250 -6.65 -29.00 -22.62
C PHE A 250 -8.06 -29.57 -22.73
N VAL A 251 -8.62 -30.05 -21.61
CA VAL A 251 -10.00 -30.52 -21.54
C VAL A 251 -10.81 -29.53 -20.70
N PHE A 252 -11.55 -28.65 -21.37
CA PHE A 252 -12.43 -27.68 -20.70
C PHE A 252 -13.77 -28.30 -20.34
N PHE A 253 -14.22 -28.13 -19.11
CA PHE A 253 -15.54 -28.55 -18.65
C PHE A 253 -16.58 -27.52 -19.10
N THR A 254 -17.63 -27.99 -19.79
CA THR A 254 -18.67 -27.13 -20.36
C THR A 254 -20.06 -27.59 -19.93
N GLU A 255 -20.99 -26.65 -19.74
CA GLU A 255 -22.40 -27.01 -19.54
C GLU A 255 -23.07 -27.35 -20.87
N ASN A 256 -22.87 -26.52 -21.90
CA ASN A 256 -23.60 -26.59 -23.18
C ASN A 256 -22.68 -26.69 -24.41
N GLY A 257 -21.39 -26.97 -24.21
CA GLY A 257 -20.39 -27.03 -25.28
C GLY A 257 -19.90 -25.65 -25.73
N GLU A 258 -19.96 -24.66 -24.85
CA GLU A 258 -19.32 -23.37 -25.04
C GLU A 258 -17.79 -23.50 -25.24
N SER A 259 -17.19 -22.53 -25.92
CA SER A 259 -15.75 -22.51 -26.19
C SER A 259 -15.01 -21.63 -25.18
N TYR A 260 -13.76 -22.00 -24.90
CA TYR A 260 -12.86 -21.32 -23.97
C TYR A 260 -11.48 -21.24 -24.61
N ASP A 261 -10.80 -20.12 -24.41
CA ASP A 261 -9.42 -19.95 -24.82
C ASP A 261 -8.47 -20.51 -23.75
N ILE A 262 -7.29 -20.97 -24.18
CA ILE A 262 -6.22 -21.35 -23.26
C ILE A 262 -5.81 -20.10 -22.45
N PRO A 263 -5.76 -20.16 -21.11
CA PRO A 263 -5.40 -19.01 -20.29
C PRO A 263 -4.02 -18.44 -20.63
N ALA A 264 -3.86 -17.12 -20.48
CA ALA A 264 -2.61 -16.42 -20.76
C ALA A 264 -1.45 -16.97 -19.90
N VAL A 265 -1.74 -17.40 -18.67
CA VAL A 265 -0.73 -18.01 -17.77
C VAL A 265 -0.09 -19.27 -18.36
N GLU A 266 -0.81 -20.07 -19.14
CA GLU A 266 -0.27 -21.33 -19.69
C GLU A 266 0.80 -21.07 -20.76
N TYR A 267 0.65 -20.01 -21.54
CA TYR A 267 1.69 -19.57 -22.47
C TYR A 267 2.96 -19.10 -21.74
N ILE A 268 2.79 -18.43 -20.58
CA ILE A 268 3.93 -18.06 -19.73
C ILE A 268 4.59 -19.30 -19.13
N LYS A 269 3.81 -20.28 -18.64
CA LYS A 269 4.33 -21.57 -18.16
C LYS A 269 5.20 -22.25 -19.22
N TRP A 270 4.75 -22.25 -20.47
CA TRP A 270 5.51 -22.82 -21.59
C TRP A 270 6.82 -22.06 -21.85
N GLU A 271 6.80 -20.73 -21.88
CA GLU A 271 8.00 -19.94 -22.11
C GLU A 271 9.02 -20.12 -20.98
N LEU A 272 8.58 -20.23 -19.72
CA LEU A 272 9.44 -20.60 -18.59
C LEU A 272 9.96 -22.04 -18.73
N ARG A 273 9.13 -22.97 -19.22
CA ARG A 273 9.53 -24.37 -19.44
C ARG A 273 10.66 -24.48 -20.45
N ARG A 274 10.64 -23.69 -21.52
CA ARG A 274 11.72 -23.62 -22.51
C ARG A 274 13.04 -23.28 -21.81
N ILE A 275 13.05 -22.25 -20.97
CA ILE A 275 14.24 -21.83 -20.21
C ILE A 275 14.70 -22.94 -19.27
N TYR A 276 13.78 -23.58 -18.55
CA TYR A 276 14.08 -24.71 -17.67
C TYR A 276 14.84 -25.83 -18.39
N TYR A 277 14.50 -26.17 -19.63
CA TYR A 277 15.23 -27.18 -20.38
C TYR A 277 16.68 -26.76 -20.66
N TYR A 278 16.90 -25.48 -20.99
CA TYR A 278 18.24 -24.97 -21.24
C TYR A 278 19.05 -24.77 -19.95
N GLU A 279 18.42 -24.47 -18.82
CA GLU A 279 19.09 -24.48 -17.50
C GLU A 279 19.63 -25.88 -17.16
N HIS A 280 18.84 -26.93 -17.39
CA HIS A 280 19.32 -28.31 -17.17
C HIS A 280 20.41 -28.71 -18.16
N ARG A 281 20.33 -28.26 -19.41
CA ARG A 281 21.41 -28.45 -20.39
C ARG A 281 22.70 -27.75 -19.96
N TYR A 282 22.59 -26.50 -19.50
CA TYR A 282 23.71 -25.73 -18.98
C TYR A 282 24.31 -26.41 -17.75
N PHE A 283 23.49 -26.93 -16.85
CA PHE A 283 23.96 -27.74 -15.72
C PHE A 283 24.71 -29.00 -16.17
N ASP A 284 24.24 -29.70 -17.20
CA ASP A 284 24.90 -30.90 -17.71
C ASP A 284 26.28 -30.58 -18.33
N ASP A 285 26.41 -29.42 -18.98
CA ASP A 285 27.66 -28.98 -19.61
C ASP A 285 28.65 -28.36 -18.59
N TYR A 286 28.17 -27.69 -17.53
CA TYR A 286 29.01 -26.88 -16.63
C TYR A 286 28.95 -27.25 -15.13
N GLY A 287 28.00 -28.09 -14.71
CA GLY A 287 27.85 -28.55 -13.32
C GLY A 287 27.17 -27.57 -12.35
N HIS A 288 26.57 -26.49 -12.86
CA HIS A 288 25.84 -25.47 -12.11
C HIS A 288 24.80 -24.77 -13.00
N PHE A 289 23.79 -24.12 -12.39
CA PHE A 289 22.79 -23.29 -13.08
C PHE A 289 23.28 -21.84 -13.27
N THR A 290 22.62 -21.06 -14.14
CA THR A 290 23.00 -19.66 -14.41
C THR A 290 21.82 -18.70 -14.22
N ALA A 291 22.10 -17.44 -13.90
CA ALA A 291 21.09 -16.38 -13.93
C ALA A 291 21.15 -15.57 -15.24
N ASP A 292 22.15 -15.84 -16.08
CA ASP A 292 22.37 -15.19 -17.37
C ASP A 292 21.66 -15.96 -18.48
N LEU A 293 20.55 -15.42 -18.96
CA LEU A 293 19.75 -16.00 -20.05
C LEU A 293 20.51 -16.04 -21.38
N ASP A 294 21.46 -15.13 -21.62
CA ASP A 294 22.25 -15.15 -22.86
C ASP A 294 23.29 -16.30 -22.81
N ALA A 295 23.74 -16.70 -21.62
CA ALA A 295 24.63 -17.86 -21.42
C ALA A 295 23.95 -19.21 -21.69
N LEU A 296 22.62 -19.27 -21.74
CA LEU A 296 21.86 -20.48 -22.06
C LEU A 296 21.91 -20.85 -23.55
N GLU A 297 22.40 -19.97 -24.42
CA GLU A 297 22.52 -20.18 -25.87
C GLU A 297 21.21 -20.67 -26.54
N MET A 298 20.08 -20.15 -26.09
CA MET A 298 18.76 -20.49 -26.63
C MET A 298 18.65 -20.03 -28.10
N PRO A 299 18.08 -20.86 -29.00
CA PRO A 299 17.97 -20.53 -30.44
C PRO A 299 17.04 -19.35 -30.71
N GLU A 300 16.05 -19.14 -29.83
CA GLU A 300 15.11 -18.03 -29.87
C GLU A 300 15.02 -17.44 -28.47
N LYS A 301 14.99 -16.10 -28.38
CA LYS A 301 14.78 -15.42 -27.10
C LYS A 301 13.36 -15.69 -26.58
N PRO A 302 13.16 -15.79 -25.25
CA PRO A 302 11.82 -15.92 -24.68
C PRO A 302 10.93 -14.74 -25.10
N ALA A 303 9.65 -15.03 -25.36
CA ALA A 303 8.63 -14.00 -25.65
C ALA A 303 8.13 -13.31 -24.37
N ILE A 304 8.55 -13.82 -23.21
CA ILE A 304 8.31 -13.25 -21.88
C ILE A 304 9.57 -12.59 -21.37
N CYS A 305 9.43 -11.88 -20.26
CA CYS A 305 10.56 -11.33 -19.54
C CYS A 305 10.62 -12.00 -18.16
N PRO A 306 11.41 -13.09 -17.99
CA PRO A 306 11.44 -13.88 -16.76
C PRO A 306 12.54 -13.41 -15.80
N ARG A 307 12.38 -13.72 -14.52
CA ARG A 307 13.40 -13.62 -13.47
C ARG A 307 13.95 -14.99 -13.14
N VAL A 308 15.27 -15.12 -13.05
CA VAL A 308 15.98 -16.36 -12.71
C VAL A 308 16.69 -16.19 -11.37
N GLU A 309 16.33 -17.01 -10.39
CA GLU A 309 16.97 -17.03 -9.07
C GLU A 309 17.71 -18.34 -8.88
N VAL A 310 19.03 -18.31 -9.03
CA VAL A 310 19.89 -19.48 -8.83
C VAL A 310 20.23 -19.64 -7.35
N MET A 311 20.01 -20.85 -6.85
CA MET A 311 20.36 -21.30 -5.51
C MET A 311 21.51 -22.32 -5.59
N SER A 312 22.04 -22.73 -4.43
CA SER A 312 23.20 -23.63 -4.40
C SER A 312 22.97 -25.00 -5.08
N GLU A 313 21.72 -25.46 -5.18
CA GLU A 313 21.37 -26.81 -5.68
C GLU A 313 20.23 -26.80 -6.73
N GLY A 314 19.75 -25.63 -7.13
CA GLY A 314 18.53 -25.46 -7.93
C GLY A 314 18.32 -24.03 -8.41
N PHE A 315 17.18 -23.76 -9.01
CA PHE A 315 16.77 -22.46 -9.49
C PHE A 315 15.25 -22.28 -9.39
N VAL A 316 14.80 -21.04 -9.38
CA VAL A 316 13.39 -20.67 -9.58
C VAL A 316 13.31 -19.68 -10.73
N LEU A 317 12.50 -20.00 -11.73
CA LEU A 317 12.09 -19.05 -12.75
C LEU A 317 10.77 -18.42 -12.32
N SER A 318 10.59 -17.14 -12.58
CA SER A 318 9.29 -16.49 -12.36
C SER A 318 8.97 -15.44 -13.43
N CYS A 319 7.68 -15.25 -13.69
CA CYS A 319 7.20 -14.22 -14.61
C CYS A 319 5.78 -13.77 -14.21
N ASP A 320 5.51 -12.47 -14.29
CA ASP A 320 4.17 -11.93 -14.10
C ASP A 320 3.30 -12.18 -15.33
N CYS A 321 2.00 -12.39 -15.09
CA CYS A 321 0.93 -12.43 -16.07
C CYS A 321 -0.02 -11.25 -15.81
N PRO A 322 0.25 -10.06 -16.40
CA PRO A 322 -0.54 -8.87 -16.14
C PRO A 322 -2.03 -9.02 -16.50
N GLN A 323 -2.35 -9.81 -17.52
CA GLN A 323 -3.72 -10.04 -17.99
C GLN A 323 -4.60 -10.75 -16.95
N GLU A 324 -3.99 -11.57 -16.10
CA GLU A 324 -4.69 -12.34 -15.07
C GLU A 324 -4.31 -11.92 -13.63
N GLU A 325 -3.47 -10.89 -13.47
CA GLU A 325 -2.94 -10.42 -12.18
C GLU A 325 -2.29 -11.53 -11.32
N LYS A 326 -1.60 -12.46 -11.99
CA LYS A 326 -0.93 -13.62 -11.36
C LYS A 326 0.56 -13.62 -11.61
N ARG A 327 1.32 -14.34 -10.79
CA ARG A 327 2.72 -14.69 -11.05
C ARG A 327 2.87 -16.19 -11.19
N VAL A 328 3.61 -16.60 -12.22
CA VAL A 328 4.00 -18.00 -12.42
C VAL A 328 5.41 -18.19 -11.85
N LEU A 329 5.59 -19.26 -11.07
CA LEU A 329 6.88 -19.74 -10.57
C LEU A 329 7.11 -21.14 -11.14
N LEU A 330 8.32 -21.40 -11.64
CA LEU A 330 8.73 -22.72 -12.12
C LEU A 330 10.03 -23.11 -11.42
N TYR A 331 10.04 -24.27 -10.76
CA TYR A 331 11.16 -24.78 -9.95
C TYR A 331 12.10 -25.68 -10.77
N ASP A 332 13.30 -25.95 -10.25
CA ASP A 332 14.30 -26.78 -10.93
C ASP A 332 13.89 -28.25 -11.12
N ASP A 333 12.91 -28.74 -10.37
CA ASP A 333 12.29 -30.05 -10.58
C ASP A 333 11.11 -30.02 -11.55
N GLY A 334 10.87 -28.86 -12.15
CA GLY A 334 9.85 -28.63 -13.14
C GLY A 334 8.47 -28.33 -12.58
N LYS A 335 8.25 -28.36 -11.26
CA LYS A 335 6.94 -27.99 -10.70
C LYS A 335 6.59 -26.55 -11.04
N VAL A 336 5.31 -26.28 -11.29
CA VAL A 336 4.80 -24.92 -11.49
C VAL A 336 3.90 -24.49 -10.34
N GLU A 337 4.01 -23.26 -9.89
CA GLU A 337 3.03 -22.63 -8.99
C GLU A 337 2.52 -21.35 -9.62
N VAL A 338 1.20 -21.14 -9.57
CA VAL A 338 0.58 -19.90 -10.01
C VAL A 338 0.00 -19.21 -8.78
N LEU A 339 0.58 -18.05 -8.45
CA LEU A 339 0.20 -17.29 -7.27
C LEU A 339 -0.62 -16.07 -7.68
N ASP A 340 -1.76 -15.86 -7.03
CA ASP A 340 -2.41 -14.56 -7.02
C ASP A 340 -1.61 -13.56 -6.17
N ARG A 341 -1.96 -12.27 -6.28
CA ARG A 341 -1.30 -11.20 -5.53
C ARG A 341 -1.31 -11.44 -4.01
N ALA A 342 -2.42 -11.90 -3.42
CA ALA A 342 -2.51 -12.12 -1.97
C ALA A 342 -1.64 -13.29 -1.49
N GLN A 343 -1.53 -14.35 -2.29
CA GLN A 343 -0.64 -15.48 -2.06
C GLN A 343 0.82 -15.05 -2.15
N MET A 344 1.17 -14.19 -3.11
CA MET A 344 2.51 -13.61 -3.21
C MET A 344 2.88 -12.79 -1.98
N GLU A 345 2.02 -11.87 -1.55
CA GLU A 345 2.27 -11.06 -0.35
C GLU A 345 2.47 -11.92 0.89
N ARG A 346 1.64 -12.95 1.06
CA ARG A 346 1.75 -13.90 2.18
C ARG A 346 3.08 -14.65 2.16
N ARG A 347 3.55 -15.03 0.97
CA ARG A 347 4.83 -15.73 0.79
C ARG A 347 6.02 -14.85 1.13
N LEU A 348 5.94 -13.55 0.83
CA LEU A 348 6.97 -12.57 1.18
C LEU A 348 7.07 -12.37 2.70
N ARG A 349 5.95 -12.43 3.43
CA ARG A 349 5.87 -12.30 4.90
C ARG A 349 6.36 -13.54 5.67
N CYS A 350 7.58 -14.00 5.37
CA CYS A 350 8.17 -15.18 6.01
C CYS A 350 9.27 -14.83 7.01
N ILE A 351 9.28 -15.51 8.16
CA ILE A 351 10.37 -15.35 9.14
C ILE A 351 11.66 -15.97 8.55
N PRO A 352 12.79 -15.24 8.50
CA PRO A 352 14.04 -15.77 7.96
C PRO A 352 14.48 -17.05 8.66
N PRO A 353 14.98 -18.08 7.94
CA PRO A 353 15.34 -19.37 8.54
C PRO A 353 16.36 -19.28 9.68
N HIS A 354 17.32 -18.36 9.60
CA HIS A 354 18.31 -18.17 10.65
C HIS A 354 17.71 -17.53 11.91
N VAL A 355 16.71 -16.65 11.79
CA VAL A 355 15.94 -16.10 12.92
C VAL A 355 15.12 -17.22 13.56
N LYS A 356 14.45 -18.06 12.75
CA LYS A 356 13.69 -19.20 13.27
C LYS A 356 14.54 -20.15 14.12
N LYS A 357 15.81 -20.37 13.73
CA LYS A 357 16.76 -21.21 14.49
C LYS A 357 17.21 -20.59 15.82
N GLN A 358 17.17 -19.26 15.95
CA GLN A 358 17.60 -18.54 17.15
C GLN A 358 16.46 -18.28 18.15
N ALA A 359 15.21 -18.34 17.68
CA ALA A 359 14.03 -18.02 18.46
C ALA A 359 13.54 -19.22 19.30
N THR A 360 13.02 -18.94 20.51
CA THR A 360 12.27 -19.93 21.31
C THR A 360 10.86 -20.15 20.75
N GLU A 361 10.14 -21.18 21.20
CA GLU A 361 8.74 -21.40 20.80
C GLU A 361 7.83 -20.21 21.14
N GLU A 362 8.04 -19.59 22.31
CA GLU A 362 7.30 -18.39 22.70
C GLU A 362 7.65 -17.18 21.81
N GLU A 363 8.93 -16.97 21.50
CA GLU A 363 9.36 -15.91 20.59
C GLU A 363 8.81 -16.12 19.17
N LEU A 364 8.78 -17.36 18.69
CA LEU A 364 8.24 -17.71 17.37
C LEU A 364 6.75 -17.38 17.24
N LYS A 365 5.96 -17.57 18.31
CA LYS A 365 4.54 -17.19 18.33
C LYS A 365 4.36 -15.69 18.04
N TYR A 366 5.12 -14.83 18.70
CA TYR A 366 5.00 -13.37 18.52
C TYR A 366 5.69 -12.87 17.25
N LEU A 367 6.76 -13.54 16.80
CA LEU A 367 7.33 -13.28 15.48
C LEU A 367 6.33 -13.60 14.37
N ASP A 368 5.65 -14.73 14.44
CA ASP A 368 4.62 -15.12 13.48
C ASP A 368 3.47 -14.09 13.45
N PHE A 369 3.04 -13.60 14.61
CA PHE A 369 2.10 -12.48 14.70
C PHE A 369 2.61 -11.22 13.97
N LEU A 370 3.85 -10.79 14.23
CA LEU A 370 4.41 -9.59 13.58
C LEU A 370 4.54 -9.76 12.07
N TYR A 371 5.11 -10.88 11.61
CA TYR A 371 5.35 -11.12 10.19
C TYR A 371 4.05 -11.22 9.38
N ARG A 372 2.99 -11.82 9.93
CA ARG A 372 1.70 -11.90 9.24
C ARG A 372 1.02 -10.54 9.03
N ASN A 373 1.24 -9.60 9.94
CA ASN A 373 0.51 -8.33 9.97
C ASN A 373 1.35 -7.11 9.54
N MET A 374 2.66 -7.25 9.36
CA MET A 374 3.53 -6.13 9.00
C MET A 374 3.37 -5.67 7.53
N PRO A 375 3.55 -4.37 7.25
CA PRO A 375 3.77 -3.88 5.90
C PRO A 375 4.91 -4.64 5.20
N LEU A 376 4.78 -4.89 3.90
CA LEU A 376 5.84 -5.59 3.15
C LEU A 376 7.15 -4.80 3.10
N SER A 377 7.07 -3.47 3.16
CA SER A 377 8.24 -2.59 3.26
C SER A 377 9.18 -3.00 4.39
N ASP A 378 8.60 -3.36 5.54
CA ASP A 378 9.34 -3.51 6.80
C ASP A 378 10.26 -4.74 6.79
N LEU A 379 10.05 -5.68 5.86
CA LEU A 379 10.91 -6.86 5.67
C LEU A 379 12.35 -6.51 5.27
N THR A 380 12.57 -5.33 4.68
CA THR A 380 13.88 -4.94 4.13
C THR A 380 14.43 -3.63 4.68
N GLU A 381 13.64 -2.87 5.46
CA GLU A 381 14.10 -1.60 6.06
C GLU A 381 14.92 -1.77 7.36
N CYS A 382 15.06 -3.00 7.86
CA CYS A 382 15.71 -3.30 9.13
C CYS A 382 16.71 -4.47 9.00
N GLU A 383 17.60 -4.57 9.98
CA GLU A 383 18.49 -5.74 10.10
C GLU A 383 17.71 -7.03 10.36
N GLU A 384 18.27 -8.17 9.96
CA GLU A 384 17.53 -9.43 9.87
C GLU A 384 17.03 -9.94 11.25
N ASP A 385 17.71 -9.58 12.34
CA ASP A 385 17.32 -9.96 13.72
C ASP A 385 16.47 -8.89 14.45
N TYR A 386 16.14 -7.78 13.79
CA TYR A 386 15.47 -6.62 14.40
C TYR A 386 14.17 -7.01 15.11
N PHE A 387 13.29 -7.75 14.43
CA PHE A 387 11.99 -8.14 15.01
C PHE A 387 12.13 -9.12 16.16
N LEU A 388 13.17 -9.96 16.17
CA LEU A 388 13.47 -10.84 17.31
C LEU A 388 13.88 -10.00 18.52
N ARG A 389 14.66 -8.93 18.32
CA ARG A 389 15.01 -7.99 19.39
C ARG A 389 13.78 -7.24 19.93
N VAL A 390 12.84 -6.85 19.07
CA VAL A 390 11.56 -6.26 19.47
C VAL A 390 10.77 -7.24 20.34
N VAL A 391 10.58 -8.48 19.89
CA VAL A 391 9.84 -9.51 20.64
C VAL A 391 10.48 -9.76 22.00
N ARG A 392 11.81 -9.91 22.05
CA ARG A 392 12.55 -10.09 23.32
C ARG A 392 12.35 -8.92 24.28
N GLN A 393 12.42 -7.69 23.77
CA GLN A 393 12.22 -6.52 24.60
C GLN A 393 10.77 -6.41 25.09
N ALA A 394 9.78 -6.71 24.26
CA ALA A 394 8.37 -6.71 24.66
C ALA A 394 8.08 -7.75 25.74
N LEU A 395 8.63 -8.98 25.61
CA LEU A 395 8.52 -10.02 26.64
C LEU A 395 9.25 -9.68 27.94
N TYR A 396 10.40 -9.02 27.83
CA TYR A 396 11.12 -8.49 28.98
C TYR A 396 10.25 -7.48 29.74
N VAL A 397 9.67 -6.51 29.04
CA VAL A 397 8.80 -5.49 29.66
C VAL A 397 7.54 -6.14 30.25
N ARG A 398 6.93 -7.12 29.56
CA ARG A 398 5.77 -7.87 30.07
C ARG A 398 6.05 -8.58 31.39
N SER A 399 7.27 -9.07 31.59
CA SER A 399 7.67 -9.78 32.81
C SER A 399 8.16 -8.88 33.96
N HIS A 400 8.54 -7.63 33.67
CA HIS A 400 9.17 -6.69 34.60
C HIS A 400 8.30 -5.47 34.97
N THR A 401 7.04 -5.45 34.55
CA THR A 401 6.07 -4.39 34.88
C THR A 401 4.94 -4.95 35.75
N PRO A 402 4.35 -4.14 36.67
CA PRO A 402 3.26 -4.61 37.54
C PRO A 402 2.03 -5.13 36.76
N TRP A 403 1.69 -4.47 35.65
CA TRP A 403 0.54 -4.79 34.80
C TRP A 403 0.85 -5.82 33.70
N GLY A 404 2.11 -6.06 33.33
CA GLY A 404 2.43 -6.90 32.17
C GLY A 404 1.86 -8.33 32.23
N LYS A 405 1.72 -8.89 33.44
CA LYS A 405 1.12 -10.22 33.67
C LYS A 405 -0.41 -10.23 33.64
N THR A 406 -1.07 -9.08 33.78
CA THR A 406 -2.54 -8.96 33.76
C THR A 406 -3.07 -8.67 32.36
N LEU A 407 -2.21 -8.24 31.43
CA LEU A 407 -2.59 -8.01 30.04
C LEU A 407 -3.04 -9.30 29.34
N SER A 408 -4.20 -9.21 28.68
CA SER A 408 -4.65 -10.24 27.75
C SER A 408 -3.70 -10.37 26.56
N GLU A 409 -3.73 -11.52 25.90
CA GLU A 409 -2.96 -11.73 24.67
C GLU A 409 -3.32 -10.73 23.58
N GLU A 410 -4.61 -10.37 23.48
CA GLU A 410 -5.09 -9.32 22.59
C GLU A 410 -4.40 -7.98 22.85
N LEU A 411 -4.43 -7.49 24.10
CA LEU A 411 -3.87 -6.18 24.45
C LEU A 411 -2.36 -6.15 24.25
N PHE A 412 -1.68 -7.24 24.61
CA PHE A 412 -0.25 -7.36 24.42
C PHE A 412 0.12 -7.35 22.93
N CYS A 413 -0.49 -8.22 22.12
CA CYS A 413 -0.16 -8.36 20.71
C CYS A 413 -0.52 -7.11 19.88
N ASN A 414 -1.64 -6.45 20.16
CA ASN A 414 -2.12 -5.33 19.35
C ASN A 414 -1.66 -3.95 19.83
N TYR A 415 -1.36 -3.79 21.12
CA TYR A 415 -1.17 -2.46 21.71
C TYR A 415 0.11 -2.31 22.53
N VAL A 416 0.93 -3.36 22.67
CA VAL A 416 2.26 -3.29 23.31
C VAL A 416 3.38 -3.79 22.38
N LEU A 417 3.21 -4.99 21.83
CA LEU A 417 4.18 -5.67 20.94
C LEU A 417 4.50 -4.90 19.64
N PRO A 418 3.56 -4.21 18.96
CA PRO A 418 3.84 -3.62 17.66
C PRO A 418 4.91 -2.52 17.76
N TYR A 419 5.93 -2.65 16.92
CA TYR A 419 7.09 -1.76 16.84
C TYR A 419 6.84 -0.48 16.04
N ARG A 420 5.78 -0.46 15.24
CA ARG A 420 5.39 0.64 14.35
C ARG A 420 4.06 1.23 14.84
N ILE A 421 3.95 2.54 14.75
CA ILE A 421 2.76 3.30 15.17
C ILE A 421 2.02 3.86 13.94
N ASN A 422 2.76 4.44 13.00
CA ASN A 422 2.24 5.06 11.78
C ASN A 422 3.18 4.70 10.60
N ASN A 423 3.43 5.65 9.69
CA ASN A 423 4.30 5.51 8.52
C ASN A 423 5.74 6.02 8.76
N GLU A 424 6.16 6.17 10.02
CA GLU A 424 7.52 6.61 10.38
C GLU A 424 8.61 5.62 9.93
N HIS A 425 9.86 6.05 9.91
CA HIS A 425 10.97 5.11 9.80
C HIS A 425 11.10 4.27 11.08
N ILE A 426 11.26 2.96 10.93
CA ILE A 426 11.40 2.04 12.05
C ILE A 426 12.79 2.18 12.64
N THR A 427 12.82 2.36 13.96
CA THR A 427 14.06 2.44 14.74
C THR A 427 13.90 1.65 16.04
N PHE A 428 14.99 1.08 16.55
CA PHE A 428 14.94 0.27 17.78
C PHE A 428 14.93 1.16 19.03
N TYR A 429 13.78 1.76 19.36
CA TYR A 429 13.61 2.66 20.51
C TYR A 429 13.32 1.94 21.83
N GLN A 430 12.77 0.72 21.79
CA GLN A 430 12.10 0.07 22.91
C GLN A 430 13.01 -0.07 24.14
N LYS A 431 14.26 -0.48 23.93
CA LYS A 431 15.24 -0.65 25.01
C LYS A 431 15.69 0.69 25.58
N GLN A 432 15.93 1.69 24.72
CA GLN A 432 16.38 3.02 25.15
C GLN A 432 15.30 3.70 25.99
N PHE A 433 14.03 3.59 25.58
CA PHE A 433 12.91 4.21 26.29
C PHE A 433 12.63 3.49 27.60
N TRP A 434 12.71 2.16 27.64
CA TRP A 434 12.69 1.41 28.90
C TRP A 434 13.76 1.91 29.88
N GLN A 435 15.01 2.07 29.42
CA GLN A 435 16.09 2.57 30.26
C GLN A 435 15.82 4.00 30.78
N ALA A 436 15.23 4.87 29.96
CA ALA A 436 14.91 6.24 30.35
C ALA A 436 13.71 6.35 31.32
N LEU A 437 12.76 5.41 31.25
CA LEU A 437 11.48 5.50 31.98
C LEU A 437 11.39 4.55 33.20
N SER A 438 12.10 3.43 33.19
CA SER A 438 11.96 2.40 34.24
C SER A 438 12.29 2.91 35.64
N GLU A 439 13.38 3.67 35.80
CA GLU A 439 13.72 4.30 37.09
C GLU A 439 12.67 5.35 37.49
N ARG A 440 12.18 6.14 36.52
CA ARG A 440 11.11 7.13 36.76
C ARG A 440 9.83 6.47 37.27
N LEU A 441 9.48 5.27 36.81
CA LEU A 441 8.21 4.64 37.15
C LEU A 441 8.29 3.65 38.32
N PHE A 442 9.42 2.96 38.48
CA PHE A 442 9.53 1.77 39.34
C PHE A 442 10.60 1.87 40.43
N ALA A 443 11.13 3.06 40.72
CA ALA A 443 12.09 3.24 41.81
C ALA A 443 11.53 2.72 43.16
N PRO A 444 12.30 1.96 43.97
CA PRO A 444 11.81 1.28 45.17
C PRO A 444 11.13 2.17 46.22
N GLU A 445 11.48 3.46 46.23
CA GLU A 445 10.94 4.47 47.14
C GLU A 445 9.59 5.07 46.70
N LYS A 446 9.09 4.73 45.50
CA LYS A 446 7.81 5.22 44.99
C LYS A 446 6.64 4.34 45.42
N GLU A 447 5.47 4.95 45.54
CA GLU A 447 4.21 4.21 45.63
C GLU A 447 4.04 3.32 44.39
N GLU A 448 3.30 2.22 44.55
CA GLU A 448 2.98 1.32 43.44
C GLU A 448 2.25 2.09 42.33
N MET A 449 2.76 1.96 41.10
CA MET A 449 2.27 2.70 39.95
C MET A 449 1.09 1.96 39.29
N THR A 450 -0.05 2.64 39.13
CA THR A 450 -1.16 2.15 38.30
C THR A 450 -0.92 2.45 36.82
N LEU A 451 -1.63 1.77 35.91
CA LEU A 451 -1.55 2.09 34.47
C LEU A 451 -1.91 3.57 34.23
N TYR A 452 -2.96 4.06 34.89
CA TYR A 452 -3.40 5.45 34.81
C TYR A 452 -2.29 6.44 35.18
N ARG A 453 -1.66 6.29 36.35
CA ARG A 453 -0.61 7.20 36.81
C ARG A 453 0.65 7.07 35.95
N ALA A 454 1.01 5.86 35.53
CA ALA A 454 2.14 5.63 34.66
C ALA A 454 1.98 6.35 33.31
N ALA A 455 0.79 6.30 32.71
CA ALA A 455 0.51 6.98 31.44
C ALA A 455 0.69 8.50 31.55
N VAL A 456 0.20 9.11 32.63
CA VAL A 456 0.41 10.54 32.92
C VAL A 456 1.91 10.85 33.07
N GLU A 457 2.65 10.06 33.87
CA GLU A 457 4.08 10.27 34.09
C GLU A 457 4.92 10.15 32.81
N VAL A 458 4.59 9.18 31.95
CA VAL A 458 5.23 9.01 30.64
C VAL A 458 4.96 10.20 29.74
N ASN A 459 3.75 10.78 29.76
CA ASN A 459 3.44 11.94 28.94
C ASN A 459 4.17 13.21 29.41
N TYR A 460 4.37 13.39 30.73
CA TYR A 460 5.27 14.43 31.24
C TYR A 460 6.72 14.24 30.78
N TRP A 461 7.21 13.00 30.74
CA TRP A 461 8.50 12.72 30.14
C TRP A 461 8.52 13.08 28.64
N CYS A 462 7.42 12.87 27.90
CA CYS A 462 7.35 13.27 26.50
C CYS A 462 7.45 14.80 26.33
N LEU A 463 6.78 15.58 27.18
CA LEU A 463 6.89 17.06 27.20
C LEU A 463 8.33 17.55 27.51
N GLU A 464 9.06 16.82 28.36
CA GLU A 464 10.49 17.08 28.63
C GLU A 464 11.37 16.87 27.38
N LYS A 465 10.86 16.19 26.35
CA LYS A 465 11.62 15.83 25.16
C LYS A 465 11.21 16.57 23.90
N ALA A 466 9.92 16.82 23.71
CA ALA A 466 9.40 17.39 22.47
C ALA A 466 8.24 18.35 22.71
N THR A 467 7.93 19.12 21.67
CA THR A 467 6.79 20.05 21.57
C THR A 467 6.30 20.13 20.13
N TYR A 468 5.11 20.69 19.93
CA TYR A 468 4.55 20.85 18.61
C TYR A 468 5.36 21.83 17.75
N GLN A 469 5.63 21.43 16.51
CA GLN A 469 6.06 22.34 15.44
C GLN A 469 5.61 21.79 14.08
N SER A 470 4.92 22.64 13.31
CA SER A 470 4.56 22.29 11.92
C SER A 470 5.79 22.14 11.03
N THR A 471 5.81 21.10 10.20
CA THR A 471 6.91 20.72 9.30
C THR A 471 6.35 19.98 8.07
N ASN A 472 7.22 19.44 7.20
CA ASN A 472 6.81 18.70 6.00
C ASN A 472 6.03 17.40 6.31
N ALA A 473 5.49 16.77 5.26
CA ALA A 473 4.63 15.59 5.35
C ALA A 473 5.34 14.29 5.82
N ARG A 474 6.67 14.18 5.74
CA ARG A 474 7.41 12.97 6.17
C ARG A 474 7.27 12.78 7.67
N THR A 475 6.83 11.61 8.11
CA THR A 475 6.71 11.32 9.54
C THR A 475 8.06 10.93 10.14
N ALA A 476 8.53 11.74 11.09
CA ALA A 476 9.77 11.49 11.83
C ALA A 476 9.63 10.26 12.76
N SER A 477 10.72 9.49 12.93
CA SER A 477 10.76 8.40 13.92
C SER A 477 10.80 8.95 15.35
N PRO A 478 10.43 8.16 16.38
CA PRO A 478 10.54 8.60 17.78
C PRO A 478 11.93 9.16 18.13
N LEU A 479 13.00 8.53 17.64
CA LEU A 479 14.37 9.01 17.87
C LEU A 479 14.68 10.31 17.12
N THR A 480 14.12 10.50 15.93
CA THR A 480 14.26 11.76 15.17
C THR A 480 13.56 12.91 15.87
N VAL A 481 12.36 12.66 16.45
CA VAL A 481 11.64 13.65 17.26
C VAL A 481 12.49 14.06 18.47
N LEU A 482 13.14 13.11 19.15
CA LEU A 482 14.08 13.42 20.24
C LEU A 482 15.27 14.27 19.77
N ASN A 483 15.83 14.00 18.59
CA ASN A 483 16.95 14.78 18.04
C ASN A 483 16.54 16.20 17.62
N ASN A 484 15.27 16.41 17.29
CA ASN A 484 14.73 17.73 16.96
C ASN A 484 14.33 18.54 18.20
N ALA A 485 13.86 17.84 19.24
CA ALA A 485 13.08 18.37 20.36
C ALA A 485 11.71 18.95 19.96
N PHE A 486 11.21 18.59 18.77
CA PHE A 486 9.88 18.95 18.28
C PHE A 486 9.36 17.94 17.25
N GLY A 487 8.04 17.94 17.02
CA GLY A 487 7.38 17.17 15.97
C GLY A 487 5.98 17.71 15.66
N ARG A 488 5.35 17.23 14.60
CA ARG A 488 3.91 17.48 14.36
C ARG A 488 3.05 16.60 15.28
N CYS A 489 1.75 16.87 15.40
CA CYS A 489 0.84 16.06 16.23
C CYS A 489 0.93 14.55 15.94
N GLY A 490 1.07 14.14 14.67
CA GLY A 490 1.27 12.74 14.27
C GLY A 490 2.60 12.13 14.71
N GLU A 491 3.64 12.95 14.89
CA GLU A 491 4.98 12.55 15.32
C GLU A 491 5.10 12.54 16.86
N GLU A 492 4.47 13.52 17.52
CA GLU A 492 4.35 13.58 18.98
C GLU A 492 3.56 12.39 19.53
N SER A 493 2.42 12.06 18.90
CA SER A 493 1.63 10.89 19.28
C SER A 493 2.36 9.58 18.96
N THR A 494 3.16 9.52 17.88
CA THR A 494 4.07 8.39 17.61
C THR A 494 5.12 8.24 18.71
N LEU A 495 5.75 9.33 19.17
CA LEU A 495 6.69 9.33 20.30
C LEU A 495 6.01 8.86 21.60
N ALA A 496 4.84 9.40 21.92
CA ALA A 496 4.11 9.07 23.14
C ALA A 496 3.68 7.60 23.18
N VAL A 497 3.11 7.07 22.09
CA VAL A 497 2.76 5.63 21.99
C VAL A 497 4.01 4.77 22.10
N ALA A 498 5.12 5.14 21.43
CA ALA A 498 6.38 4.42 21.54
C ALA A 498 6.90 4.38 23.00
N ALA A 499 6.83 5.50 23.72
CA ALA A 499 7.22 5.61 25.12
C ALA A 499 6.35 4.75 26.04
N LEU A 500 5.02 4.81 25.89
CA LEU A 500 4.04 4.03 26.66
C LEU A 500 4.24 2.52 26.46
N ARG A 501 4.35 2.07 25.20
CA ARG A 501 4.57 0.66 24.87
C ARG A 501 5.90 0.12 25.40
N SER A 502 6.94 0.96 25.45
CA SER A 502 8.26 0.59 25.97
C SER A 502 8.27 0.28 27.47
N VAL A 503 7.23 0.67 28.20
CA VAL A 503 6.99 0.30 29.60
C VAL A 503 5.72 -0.55 29.77
N GLY A 504 5.24 -1.16 28.69
CA GLY A 504 4.19 -2.18 28.73
C GLY A 504 2.77 -1.63 28.88
N ILE A 505 2.57 -0.32 28.69
CA ILE A 505 1.23 0.29 28.72
C ILE A 505 0.60 0.08 27.34
N PRO A 506 -0.56 -0.59 27.24
CA PRO A 506 -1.25 -0.74 25.96
C PRO A 506 -1.71 0.64 25.46
N ALA A 507 -1.25 1.03 24.27
CA ALA A 507 -1.52 2.36 23.71
C ALA A 507 -1.72 2.30 22.19
N ARG A 508 -2.50 3.25 21.66
CA ARG A 508 -2.76 3.42 20.23
C ARG A 508 -2.83 4.90 19.84
N GLN A 509 -2.47 5.18 18.59
CA GLN A 509 -2.64 6.50 17.99
C GLN A 509 -4.06 6.61 17.42
N CYS A 510 -4.76 7.67 17.77
CA CYS A 510 -6.07 8.01 17.22
C CYS A 510 -5.92 9.17 16.24
N TYR A 511 -6.73 9.16 15.19
CA TYR A 511 -6.62 10.12 14.11
C TYR A 511 -7.99 10.62 13.66
N ALA A 512 -8.11 11.94 13.47
CA ALA A 512 -9.15 12.55 12.66
C ALA A 512 -8.56 12.83 11.27
N PRO A 513 -8.93 12.06 10.22
CA PRO A 513 -8.27 12.14 8.91
C PRO A 513 -8.25 13.53 8.30
N ARG A 514 -9.40 14.21 8.38
CA ARG A 514 -9.61 15.62 8.07
C ARG A 514 -10.80 16.12 8.87
N TRP A 515 -10.72 17.36 9.36
CA TRP A 515 -11.85 18.02 10.00
C TRP A 515 -12.89 18.45 8.96
N SER A 516 -14.17 18.44 9.35
CA SER A 516 -15.25 19.06 8.56
C SER A 516 -15.42 20.54 8.89
N HIS A 517 -15.04 20.96 10.10
CA HIS A 517 -15.28 22.31 10.66
C HIS A 517 -14.10 23.28 10.48
N CYS A 518 -12.89 22.79 10.20
CA CYS A 518 -11.73 23.61 9.81
C CYS A 518 -10.83 22.86 8.80
N ASP A 519 -9.85 23.55 8.22
CA ASP A 519 -8.88 22.95 7.30
C ASP A 519 -7.65 22.46 8.07
N ASP A 520 -7.74 21.25 8.61
CA ASP A 520 -6.59 20.49 9.13
C ASP A 520 -6.95 19.01 9.34
N ASN A 521 -6.04 18.26 9.94
CA ASN A 521 -6.25 16.98 10.61
C ASN A 521 -5.71 17.05 12.06
N HIS A 522 -5.82 15.96 12.82
CA HIS A 522 -5.13 15.88 14.11
C HIS A 522 -4.92 14.42 14.56
N ALA A 523 -3.89 14.21 15.36
CA ALA A 523 -3.53 12.92 15.95
C ALA A 523 -3.28 13.05 17.46
N TRP A 524 -3.73 12.08 18.23
CA TRP A 524 -3.49 12.00 19.67
C TRP A 524 -3.42 10.53 20.13
N VAL A 525 -3.43 10.27 21.44
CA VAL A 525 -3.19 8.94 22.01
C VAL A 525 -4.36 8.46 22.85
N GLU A 526 -4.67 7.17 22.72
CA GLU A 526 -5.46 6.41 23.69
C GLU A 526 -4.60 5.38 24.42
N VAL A 527 -4.85 5.20 25.71
CA VAL A 527 -4.23 4.20 26.59
C VAL A 527 -5.31 3.32 27.22
N TYR A 528 -5.02 2.04 27.36
CA TYR A 528 -5.88 1.11 28.07
C TYR A 528 -5.45 1.04 29.54
N THR A 529 -6.38 1.34 30.44
CA THR A 529 -6.18 1.25 31.89
C THR A 529 -7.11 0.20 32.50
N GLU A 530 -7.14 0.11 33.83
CA GLU A 530 -8.01 -0.79 34.56
C GLU A 530 -9.51 -0.56 34.26
N ASP A 531 -9.89 0.67 33.90
CA ASP A 531 -11.27 1.09 33.64
C ASP A 531 -11.61 1.20 32.13
N GLY A 532 -10.70 0.76 31.24
CA GLY A 532 -10.89 0.76 29.78
C GLY A 532 -10.03 1.80 29.05
N TRP A 533 -10.47 2.21 27.86
CA TRP A 533 -9.76 3.19 27.03
C TRP A 533 -9.92 4.62 27.57
N HIS A 534 -8.80 5.34 27.64
CA HIS A 534 -8.75 6.77 27.95
C HIS A 534 -7.87 7.51 26.96
N PHE A 535 -8.21 8.75 26.63
CA PHE A 535 -7.41 9.60 25.73
C PHE A 535 -6.52 10.58 26.50
N LEU A 536 -5.44 11.02 25.85
CA LEU A 536 -4.54 12.08 26.30
C LEU A 536 -3.89 12.79 25.08
N GLY A 537 -3.55 14.08 25.26
CA GLY A 537 -2.71 14.82 24.30
C GLY A 537 -1.27 14.31 24.31
N ALA A 538 -0.58 14.36 23.17
CA ALA A 538 0.77 13.79 23.06
C ALA A 538 1.83 14.86 23.28
N CYS A 539 2.75 14.66 24.23
CA CYS A 539 3.66 15.70 24.71
C CYS A 539 2.94 16.87 25.39
N GLU A 540 1.66 16.69 25.74
CA GLU A 540 0.76 17.70 26.31
C GLU A 540 0.06 17.12 27.55
N PRO A 541 0.80 16.84 28.62
CA PRO A 541 0.28 16.17 29.79
C PRO A 541 -0.72 17.04 30.57
N GLU A 542 -1.89 16.48 30.86
CA GLU A 542 -2.76 16.92 31.94
C GLU A 542 -2.60 16.02 33.17
N LEU A 543 -3.00 16.50 34.36
CA LEU A 543 -2.97 15.69 35.59
C LEU A 543 -3.90 14.47 35.54
N PHE A 544 -4.93 14.52 34.70
CA PHE A 544 -5.93 13.48 34.57
C PHE A 544 -6.12 13.11 33.09
N LEU A 545 -6.30 11.82 32.82
CA LEU A 545 -6.69 11.31 31.49
C LEU A 545 -8.13 11.75 31.13
N ASN A 546 -8.48 11.60 29.85
CA ASN A 546 -9.73 12.09 29.25
C ASN A 546 -9.87 13.62 29.32
N ARG A 547 -8.75 14.32 29.24
CA ARG A 547 -8.68 15.78 29.09
C ARG A 547 -7.67 16.11 27.99
N GLY A 548 -7.94 17.19 27.26
CA GLY A 548 -7.08 17.68 26.19
C GLY A 548 -7.70 18.90 25.50
N TRP A 549 -6.87 19.72 24.85
CA TRP A 549 -7.33 20.89 24.10
C TRP A 549 -8.25 20.51 22.93
N PHE A 550 -8.07 19.33 22.34
CA PHE A 550 -8.80 18.88 21.16
C PHE A 550 -10.22 18.33 21.43
N CYS A 551 -10.69 18.24 22.69
CA CYS A 551 -11.98 17.61 22.99
C CYS A 551 -13.18 18.22 22.23
N LEU A 552 -13.25 19.56 22.14
CA LEU A 552 -14.33 20.24 21.41
C LEU A 552 -14.20 20.00 19.89
N PRO A 553 -13.04 20.23 19.24
CA PRO A 553 -12.82 19.83 17.84
C PRO A 553 -13.16 18.36 17.56
N ALA A 554 -12.71 17.43 18.40
CA ALA A 554 -12.97 15.99 18.25
C ALA A 554 -14.47 15.66 18.33
N SER A 555 -15.24 16.37 19.17
CA SER A 555 -16.71 16.21 19.24
C SER A 555 -17.42 16.64 17.95
N LYS A 556 -16.74 17.38 17.06
CA LYS A 556 -17.22 17.82 15.74
C LYS A 556 -16.70 16.96 14.59
N ALA A 557 -16.04 15.85 14.87
CA ALA A 557 -15.49 14.98 13.84
C ALA A 557 -16.59 14.20 13.09
N MET A 558 -16.32 13.86 11.82
CA MET A 558 -17.13 12.92 11.06
C MET A 558 -16.62 11.48 11.17
N LEU A 559 -15.32 11.32 11.44
CA LEU A 559 -14.66 10.05 11.71
C LEU A 559 -13.47 10.31 12.62
N ILE A 560 -13.31 9.44 13.63
CA ILE A 560 -12.06 9.27 14.36
C ILE A 560 -11.75 7.79 14.33
N HIS A 561 -10.55 7.43 13.90
CA HIS A 561 -10.17 6.02 13.79
C HIS A 561 -8.83 5.73 14.45
N THR A 562 -8.58 4.44 14.63
CA THR A 562 -7.29 3.84 14.96
C THR A 562 -7.07 2.62 14.06
N LYS A 563 -5.83 2.13 13.98
CA LYS A 563 -5.49 0.90 13.26
C LYS A 563 -5.20 -0.25 14.23
N VAL A 564 -5.63 -1.46 13.87
CA VAL A 564 -5.37 -2.70 14.63
C VAL A 564 -5.08 -3.85 13.67
N ASN A 565 -4.30 -4.85 14.08
CA ASN A 565 -3.97 -5.99 13.23
C ASN A 565 -5.17 -6.94 13.01
N THR A 566 -5.26 -7.60 11.85
CA THR A 566 -6.45 -8.37 11.42
C THR A 566 -6.53 -9.82 11.91
N ASP A 567 -5.60 -10.28 12.75
CA ASP A 567 -5.40 -11.71 13.06
C ASP A 567 -6.50 -12.39 13.91
N GLY A 568 -7.60 -11.68 14.18
CA GLY A 568 -8.75 -12.20 14.91
C GLY A 568 -8.60 -12.14 16.43
N LEU A 569 -7.49 -11.58 16.96
CA LEU A 569 -7.33 -11.38 18.40
C LEU A 569 -8.02 -10.10 18.91
N ALA A 570 -8.32 -9.13 18.05
CA ALA A 570 -8.98 -7.89 18.46
C ALA A 570 -10.51 -8.07 18.67
N ALA A 571 -11.01 -7.75 19.86
CA ALA A 571 -12.42 -7.84 20.23
C ALA A 571 -13.26 -6.73 19.57
N GLU A 572 -12.68 -5.55 19.32
CA GLU A 572 -13.36 -4.35 18.77
C GLU A 572 -13.63 -4.41 17.26
N THR A 573 -13.52 -5.58 16.62
CA THR A 573 -13.68 -5.72 15.16
C THR A 573 -15.09 -5.46 14.66
N GLU A 574 -16.09 -5.38 15.54
CA GLU A 574 -17.45 -4.95 15.20
C GLU A 574 -17.54 -3.48 14.77
N ASN A 575 -16.59 -2.65 15.22
CA ASN A 575 -16.46 -1.25 14.83
C ASN A 575 -15.47 -1.06 13.66
N ALA A 576 -15.02 -2.16 13.02
CA ALA A 576 -14.15 -2.09 11.86
C ALA A 576 -14.90 -1.48 10.68
N VAL A 577 -14.36 -0.39 10.13
CA VAL A 577 -14.93 0.29 8.97
C VAL A 577 -14.22 -0.12 7.68
N SER A 578 -12.94 -0.48 7.73
CA SER A 578 -12.19 -0.94 6.57
C SER A 578 -11.16 -2.00 6.96
N THR A 579 -10.67 -2.75 5.97
CA THR A 579 -9.59 -3.74 6.13
C THR A 579 -8.72 -3.75 4.90
N ASP A 580 -7.41 -3.85 5.09
CA ASP A 580 -6.43 -4.00 4.00
C ASP A 580 -5.90 -5.43 3.86
N GLY A 581 -6.41 -6.35 4.69
CA GLY A 581 -6.00 -7.75 4.75
C GLY A 581 -4.98 -8.06 5.85
N THR A 582 -4.33 -7.04 6.42
CA THR A 582 -3.37 -7.18 7.54
C THR A 582 -3.67 -6.25 8.72
N GLN A 583 -4.34 -5.12 8.48
CA GLN A 583 -4.88 -4.21 9.49
C GLN A 583 -6.32 -3.82 9.18
N LYS A 584 -7.07 -3.53 10.26
CA LYS A 584 -8.41 -2.95 10.22
C LYS A 584 -8.35 -1.53 10.76
N GLU A 585 -9.10 -0.64 10.14
CA GLU A 585 -9.42 0.66 10.73
C GLU A 585 -10.65 0.51 11.62
N ILE A 586 -10.49 0.87 12.88
CA ILE A 586 -11.56 0.84 13.89
C ILE A 586 -12.07 2.26 14.09
N ASN A 587 -13.37 2.46 13.91
CA ASN A 587 -14.02 3.73 14.19
C ASN A 587 -14.25 3.88 15.70
N VAL A 588 -13.57 4.85 16.30
CA VAL A 588 -13.63 5.18 17.73
C VAL A 588 -14.29 6.52 17.99
N LEU A 589 -15.02 7.07 17.01
CA LEU A 589 -15.70 8.36 17.10
C LEU A 589 -16.62 8.48 18.32
N GLU A 590 -17.24 7.38 18.75
CA GLU A 590 -18.17 7.35 19.89
C GLU A 590 -17.50 7.66 21.24
N HIS A 591 -16.17 7.59 21.34
CA HIS A 591 -15.45 8.05 22.53
C HIS A 591 -15.45 9.58 22.66
N TYR A 592 -15.66 10.31 21.56
CA TYR A 592 -15.47 11.77 21.47
C TYR A 592 -16.74 12.53 21.08
N ALA A 593 -17.60 11.92 20.27
CA ALA A 593 -18.71 12.61 19.62
C ALA A 593 -19.99 11.77 19.64
N LYS A 594 -21.13 12.45 19.52
CA LYS A 594 -22.39 11.79 19.19
C LYS A 594 -22.31 11.25 17.77
N THR A 595 -22.67 9.98 17.59
CA THR A 595 -22.69 9.32 16.29
C THR A 595 -24.10 9.09 15.79
N ARG A 596 -24.28 8.89 14.48
CA ARG A 596 -25.50 8.38 13.85
C ARG A 596 -25.17 7.34 12.77
N PRO A 597 -26.06 6.37 12.52
CA PRO A 597 -25.87 5.41 11.43
C PRO A 597 -26.00 6.09 10.07
N LEU A 598 -25.26 5.57 9.09
CA LEU A 598 -25.34 5.93 7.67
C LEU A 598 -25.33 4.64 6.84
N CYS A 599 -26.32 4.51 5.96
CA CYS A 599 -26.40 3.49 4.93
C CYS A 599 -26.36 4.18 3.55
N VAL A 600 -25.41 3.81 2.69
CA VAL A 600 -25.40 4.27 1.30
C VAL A 600 -25.74 3.09 0.41
N ARG A 601 -26.83 3.20 -0.34
CA ARG A 601 -27.30 2.20 -1.30
C ARG A 601 -26.95 2.66 -2.70
N VAL A 602 -26.28 1.80 -3.47
CA VAL A 602 -25.94 2.07 -4.87
C VAL A 602 -26.77 1.16 -5.77
N THR A 603 -27.48 1.74 -6.73
CA THR A 603 -28.26 1.01 -7.73
C THR A 603 -27.87 1.40 -9.15
N ASP A 604 -28.18 0.55 -10.13
CA ASP A 604 -28.17 0.96 -11.54
C ASP A 604 -29.41 1.81 -11.88
N ALA A 605 -29.51 2.27 -13.12
CA ALA A 605 -30.65 3.03 -13.63
C ALA A 605 -31.98 2.27 -13.60
N GLN A 606 -31.97 0.94 -13.45
CA GLN A 606 -33.14 0.09 -13.33
C GLN A 606 -33.54 -0.17 -11.87
N GLY A 607 -32.77 0.35 -10.90
CA GLY A 607 -32.97 0.14 -9.47
C GLY A 607 -32.38 -1.16 -8.93
N THR A 608 -31.58 -1.89 -9.72
CA THR A 608 -30.89 -3.11 -9.29
C THR A 608 -29.70 -2.74 -8.41
N PRO A 609 -29.50 -3.40 -7.25
CA PRO A 609 -28.33 -3.15 -6.41
C PRO A 609 -27.00 -3.44 -7.14
N VAL A 610 -26.05 -2.51 -7.02
CA VAL A 610 -24.71 -2.67 -7.62
C VAL A 610 -23.73 -3.17 -6.55
N ARG A 611 -23.34 -4.45 -6.65
CA ARG A 611 -22.26 -5.04 -5.85
C ARG A 611 -20.89 -4.56 -6.33
N GLY A 612 -19.96 -4.33 -5.41
CA GLY A 612 -18.58 -4.01 -5.73
C GLY A 612 -18.33 -2.57 -6.19
N ALA A 613 -19.31 -1.66 -6.01
CA ALA A 613 -19.09 -0.24 -6.23
C ALA A 613 -18.33 0.37 -5.05
N LYS A 614 -17.35 1.23 -5.34
CA LYS A 614 -16.62 1.97 -4.30
C LYS A 614 -17.44 3.20 -3.91
N VAL A 615 -17.60 3.43 -2.62
CA VAL A 615 -18.32 4.57 -2.04
C VAL A 615 -17.36 5.33 -1.14
N ALA A 616 -16.96 6.53 -1.56
CA ALA A 616 -16.14 7.45 -0.80
C ALA A 616 -17.03 8.46 -0.05
N MET A 617 -16.83 8.57 1.26
CA MET A 617 -17.47 9.55 2.13
C MET A 617 -16.50 10.71 2.33
N GLN A 618 -16.88 11.89 1.89
CA GLN A 618 -15.98 13.03 1.71
C GLN A 618 -16.39 14.22 2.56
N VAL A 619 -15.38 14.92 3.09
CA VAL A 619 -15.53 16.23 3.75
C VAL A 619 -14.86 17.32 2.93
N VAL A 620 -15.30 18.56 3.13
CA VAL A 620 -14.66 19.73 2.51
C VAL A 620 -13.55 20.24 3.42
N ASN A 621 -12.30 20.07 2.97
CA ASN A 621 -11.11 20.46 3.72
C ASN A 621 -10.01 20.89 2.72
N TYR A 622 -9.29 21.99 2.95
CA TYR A 622 -8.36 22.62 1.99
C TYR A 622 -8.96 22.83 0.59
N SER A 623 -10.25 23.14 0.53
CA SER A 623 -11.00 23.27 -0.72
C SER A 623 -10.94 22.03 -1.63
N GLU A 624 -10.76 20.83 -1.08
CA GLU A 624 -10.95 19.55 -1.77
C GLU A 624 -12.07 18.74 -1.12
N PHE A 625 -12.69 17.83 -1.89
CA PHE A 625 -13.55 16.78 -1.33
C PHE A 625 -12.68 15.59 -0.94
N TYR A 626 -12.19 15.61 0.29
CA TYR A 626 -11.27 14.60 0.79
C TYR A 626 -12.02 13.37 1.31
N PRO A 627 -11.72 12.14 0.83
CA PRO A 627 -12.33 10.93 1.32
C PRO A 627 -11.82 10.58 2.73
N ILE A 628 -12.68 10.71 3.74
CA ILE A 628 -12.36 10.29 5.11
C ILE A 628 -12.58 8.79 5.33
N LEU A 629 -13.43 8.17 4.51
CA LEU A 629 -13.69 6.72 4.51
C LEU A 629 -14.08 6.27 3.11
N SER A 630 -13.56 5.12 2.65
CA SER A 630 -13.95 4.50 1.38
C SER A 630 -14.32 3.04 1.60
N LEU A 631 -15.55 2.66 1.21
CA LEU A 631 -16.11 1.33 1.40
C LEU A 631 -16.51 0.71 0.05
N VAL A 632 -16.72 -0.60 0.01
CA VAL A 632 -17.18 -1.32 -1.18
C VAL A 632 -18.55 -1.95 -0.90
N THR A 633 -19.49 -1.79 -1.82
CA THR A 633 -20.86 -2.28 -1.63
C THR A 633 -20.95 -3.81 -1.56
N ASP A 634 -21.78 -4.28 -0.63
CA ASP A 634 -22.11 -5.69 -0.42
C ASP A 634 -23.02 -6.26 -1.54
N GLU A 635 -23.46 -7.52 -1.38
CA GLU A 635 -24.39 -8.18 -2.33
C GLU A 635 -25.76 -7.49 -2.43
N THR A 636 -26.12 -6.65 -1.45
CA THR A 636 -27.33 -5.83 -1.43
C THR A 636 -27.11 -4.42 -1.99
N GLY A 637 -25.93 -4.17 -2.57
CA GLY A 637 -25.52 -2.87 -3.11
C GLY A 637 -25.35 -1.81 -2.03
N CYS A 638 -25.09 -2.17 -0.78
CA CYS A 638 -25.04 -1.24 0.35
C CYS A 638 -23.68 -1.16 1.01
N VAL A 639 -23.35 0.00 1.56
CA VAL A 639 -22.31 0.18 2.58
C VAL A 639 -22.94 0.79 3.84
N ARG A 640 -22.49 0.39 5.02
CA ARG A 640 -23.04 0.83 6.31
C ARG A 640 -21.92 1.23 7.26
N THR A 641 -22.08 2.34 7.97
CA THR A 641 -21.13 2.83 8.98
C THR A 641 -21.82 3.74 10.00
N LYS A 642 -21.07 4.20 11.00
CA LYS A 642 -21.44 5.29 11.91
C LYS A 642 -20.62 6.55 11.56
N THR A 643 -21.26 7.73 11.63
CA THR A 643 -20.62 9.03 11.33
C THR A 643 -21.13 10.13 12.26
N GLY A 644 -20.55 11.33 12.19
CA GLY A 644 -20.99 12.51 12.93
C GLY A 644 -22.28 13.13 12.39
N TRP A 645 -22.84 14.11 13.12
CA TRP A 645 -24.09 14.83 12.76
C TRP A 645 -23.88 16.00 11.79
N GLY A 646 -22.92 15.88 10.87
CA GLY A 646 -22.60 16.89 9.84
C GLY A 646 -22.93 16.39 8.45
N ASP A 647 -22.64 17.21 7.45
CA ASP A 647 -22.79 16.85 6.05
C ASP A 647 -21.65 15.94 5.58
N LEU A 648 -21.93 15.06 4.61
CA LEU A 648 -20.94 14.32 3.83
C LEU A 648 -21.28 14.41 2.35
N LEU A 649 -20.28 14.60 1.51
CA LEU A 649 -20.41 14.31 0.08
C LEU A 649 -20.14 12.81 -0.12
N LEU A 650 -21.02 12.11 -0.82
CA LEU A 650 -20.91 10.70 -1.12
C LEU A 650 -20.57 10.57 -2.61
N HIS A 651 -19.45 9.93 -2.92
CA HIS A 651 -19.01 9.66 -4.29
C HIS A 651 -19.01 8.15 -4.51
N ALA A 652 -19.86 7.65 -5.40
CA ALA A 652 -19.90 6.25 -5.79
C ALA A 652 -19.32 6.06 -7.18
N SER A 653 -18.44 5.08 -7.35
CA SER A 653 -17.79 4.76 -8.64
C SER A 653 -17.65 3.26 -8.88
N LYS A 654 -17.77 2.84 -10.14
CA LYS A 654 -17.49 1.49 -10.61
C LYS A 654 -17.20 1.50 -12.12
N ASP A 655 -16.14 0.82 -12.56
CA ASP A 655 -15.81 0.63 -13.97
C ASP A 655 -15.78 1.94 -14.79
N GLY A 656 -15.26 3.02 -14.19
CA GLY A 656 -15.18 4.35 -14.82
C GLY A 656 -16.46 5.19 -14.76
N VAL A 657 -17.59 4.61 -14.34
CA VAL A 657 -18.86 5.30 -14.11
C VAL A 657 -18.93 5.79 -12.68
N TYR A 658 -19.44 7.01 -12.47
CA TYR A 658 -19.58 7.57 -11.12
C TYR A 658 -20.84 8.42 -10.96
N THR A 659 -21.23 8.63 -9.70
CA THR A 659 -22.31 9.52 -9.30
C THR A 659 -21.98 10.14 -7.95
N THR A 660 -22.58 11.29 -7.65
CA THR A 660 -22.42 11.96 -6.36
C THR A 660 -23.76 12.24 -5.69
N GLY A 661 -23.77 12.34 -4.37
CA GLY A 661 -24.92 12.79 -3.59
C GLY A 661 -24.47 13.32 -2.24
N CYS A 662 -25.38 13.90 -1.48
CA CYS A 662 -25.09 14.45 -0.17
C CYS A 662 -25.86 13.71 0.92
N PHE A 663 -25.21 13.50 2.05
CA PHE A 663 -25.85 13.12 3.30
C PHE A 663 -25.92 14.34 4.20
N HIS A 664 -27.12 14.70 4.65
CA HIS A 664 -27.36 15.82 5.55
C HIS A 664 -27.56 15.33 6.99
N GLY A 665 -26.45 15.15 7.71
CA GLY A 665 -26.45 14.53 9.04
C GLY A 665 -27.14 15.34 10.15
N ARG A 666 -27.66 16.54 9.86
CA ARG A 666 -28.50 17.32 10.78
C ARG A 666 -30.00 17.08 10.59
N ASP A 667 -30.41 16.45 9.49
CA ASP A 667 -31.81 16.15 9.20
C ASP A 667 -32.25 14.84 9.88
N ALA A 668 -33.41 14.88 10.54
CA ALA A 668 -33.82 13.87 11.53
C ALA A 668 -34.36 12.56 10.94
N ASP A 669 -34.65 12.50 9.62
CA ASP A 669 -35.48 11.43 9.04
C ASP A 669 -34.76 10.48 8.06
N GLU A 670 -33.54 10.81 7.59
CA GLU A 670 -32.84 9.99 6.58
C GLU A 670 -31.54 9.36 7.11
N GLU A 671 -31.55 8.03 7.29
CA GLU A 671 -30.37 7.22 7.58
C GLU A 671 -29.83 6.50 6.33
N THR A 672 -30.60 6.50 5.24
CA THR A 672 -30.24 5.83 3.98
C THR A 672 -30.22 6.83 2.83
N VAL A 673 -29.08 6.95 2.16
CA VAL A 673 -28.95 7.71 0.90
C VAL A 673 -28.85 6.72 -0.26
N THR A 674 -29.64 6.93 -1.31
CA THR A 674 -29.58 6.09 -2.53
C THR A 674 -28.90 6.84 -3.66
N LEU A 675 -27.85 6.25 -4.23
CA LEU A 675 -27.09 6.77 -5.36
C LEU A 675 -27.34 5.88 -6.59
N VAL A 676 -27.58 6.50 -7.74
CA VAL A 676 -27.84 5.80 -9.00
C VAL A 676 -26.62 5.91 -9.91
N LEU A 677 -25.98 4.78 -10.23
CA LEU A 677 -24.95 4.67 -11.25
C LEU A 677 -25.62 4.50 -12.61
N ASP A 678 -25.67 5.60 -13.39
CA ASP A 678 -26.19 5.65 -14.76
C ASP A 678 -25.08 6.07 -15.74
N ALA A 679 -25.33 6.00 -17.04
CA ALA A 679 -24.36 6.29 -18.10
C ALA A 679 -23.67 7.66 -17.92
N CYS A 680 -22.34 7.65 -18.02
CA CYS A 680 -21.47 8.82 -17.82
C CYS A 680 -21.93 10.04 -18.63
N THR A 681 -22.40 11.07 -17.93
CA THR A 681 -22.28 12.46 -18.37
C THR A 681 -21.44 13.17 -17.32
N HIS A 682 -20.22 13.60 -17.71
CA HIS A 682 -19.43 14.43 -16.82
C HIS A 682 -20.19 15.74 -16.59
N GLU A 683 -20.28 16.15 -15.32
CA GLU A 683 -20.95 17.40 -14.97
C GLU A 683 -20.23 18.57 -15.67
N THR A 684 -21.03 19.46 -16.29
CA THR A 684 -20.52 20.63 -17.01
C THR A 684 -21.05 21.94 -16.44
N GLU A 685 -22.13 21.87 -15.64
CA GLU A 685 -22.70 23.03 -14.97
C GLU A 685 -22.19 23.11 -13.54
N GLY A 686 -21.62 24.27 -13.17
CA GLY A 686 -21.17 24.52 -11.82
C GLY A 686 -22.30 24.94 -10.87
N TYR A 687 -22.22 24.54 -9.61
CA TYR A 687 -23.26 24.75 -8.60
C TYR A 687 -22.69 25.22 -7.26
N ASP A 688 -23.56 25.74 -6.40
CA ASP A 688 -23.24 26.21 -5.05
C ASP A 688 -24.05 25.46 -4.00
N PHE A 689 -23.43 25.22 -2.85
CA PHE A 689 -24.12 24.73 -1.67
C PHE A 689 -23.37 25.19 -0.42
N THR A 690 -23.93 24.88 0.76
CA THR A 690 -23.28 25.15 2.05
C THR A 690 -23.11 23.82 2.77
N PHE A 691 -21.87 23.49 3.10
CA PHE A 691 -21.52 22.28 3.84
C PHE A 691 -21.49 22.59 5.34
N LEU A 692 -22.21 21.81 6.13
CA LEU A 692 -22.35 22.03 7.57
C LEU A 692 -21.59 20.96 8.36
N PRO A 693 -20.65 21.33 9.26
CA PRO A 693 -20.03 20.36 10.16
C PRO A 693 -21.02 19.88 11.25
N PRO A 694 -20.71 18.88 12.08
CA PRO A 694 -21.49 18.59 13.28
C PRO A 694 -21.52 19.78 14.25
N VAL A 695 -22.62 19.93 15.01
CA VAL A 695 -22.64 20.83 16.17
C VAL A 695 -21.91 20.13 17.31
N GLY A 696 -20.74 20.67 17.68
CA GLY A 696 -19.91 20.12 18.76
C GLY A 696 -20.59 20.22 20.12
N GLY A 697 -20.11 19.40 21.04
CA GLY A 697 -20.56 19.42 22.43
C GLY A 697 -19.74 18.45 23.26
N VAL A 698 -19.12 18.97 24.32
CA VAL A 698 -18.26 18.18 25.21
C VAL A 698 -18.91 18.10 26.59
N THR A 699 -18.84 16.95 27.24
CA THR A 699 -19.01 16.90 28.68
C THR A 699 -17.75 17.51 29.29
N ALA A 700 -17.81 18.77 29.72
CA ALA A 700 -16.66 19.45 30.30
C ALA A 700 -16.15 18.65 31.52
N PRO A 701 -14.87 18.26 31.56
CA PRO A 701 -14.30 17.62 32.75
C PRO A 701 -14.40 18.58 33.94
N ALA A 702 -14.49 18.03 35.15
CA ALA A 702 -14.55 18.85 36.35
C ALA A 702 -13.36 19.84 36.38
N PRO A 703 -13.58 21.12 36.72
CA PRO A 703 -12.50 22.09 36.81
C PRO A 703 -11.49 21.61 37.87
N LEU A 704 -10.21 21.82 37.57
CA LEU A 704 -9.14 21.54 38.52
C LEU A 704 -9.28 22.44 39.75
N THR A 705 -9.05 21.89 40.93
CA THR A 705 -8.88 22.67 42.16
C THR A 705 -7.64 23.56 42.06
N GLU A 706 -7.55 24.63 42.85
CA GLU A 706 -6.38 25.53 42.86
C GLU A 706 -5.06 24.77 43.11
N ALA A 707 -5.08 23.75 43.98
CA ALA A 707 -3.91 22.93 44.27
C ALA A 707 -3.49 22.07 43.06
N GLU A 708 -4.45 21.49 42.34
CA GLU A 708 -4.18 20.74 41.12
C GLU A 708 -3.69 21.65 39.99
N GLN A 709 -4.26 22.84 39.84
CA GLN A 709 -3.77 23.83 38.86
C GLN A 709 -2.32 24.21 39.13
N ALA A 710 -1.98 24.53 40.39
CA ALA A 710 -0.62 24.85 40.80
C ALA A 710 0.36 23.69 40.56
N GLU A 711 -0.08 22.45 40.81
CA GLU A 711 0.74 21.27 40.55
C GLU A 711 0.94 21.02 39.05
N GLN A 712 -0.09 21.20 38.22
CA GLN A 712 0.02 21.11 36.76
C GLN A 712 1.00 22.15 36.21
N GLU A 713 0.89 23.41 36.65
CA GLU A 713 1.80 24.49 36.26
C GLU A 713 3.24 24.18 36.69
N ARG A 714 3.45 23.70 37.92
CA ARG A 714 4.77 23.33 38.44
C ARG A 714 5.42 22.22 37.61
N ARG A 715 4.68 21.15 37.31
CA ARG A 715 5.18 20.01 36.52
C ARG A 715 5.42 20.39 35.06
N GLY A 716 4.50 21.13 34.45
CA GLY A 716 4.64 21.62 33.08
C GLY A 716 5.86 22.54 32.93
N SER A 717 6.03 23.50 33.84
CA SER A 717 7.18 24.41 33.85
C SER A 717 8.50 23.66 33.99
N HIS A 718 8.56 22.64 34.85
CA HIS A 718 9.75 21.80 34.99
C HIS A 718 10.07 21.05 33.69
N ALA A 719 9.06 20.48 33.04
CA ALA A 719 9.23 19.76 31.78
C ALA A 719 9.74 20.67 30.66
N VAL A 720 9.18 21.88 30.52
CA VAL A 720 9.62 22.88 29.56
C VAL A 720 11.07 23.31 29.81
N GLN A 721 11.46 23.53 31.08
CA GLN A 721 12.84 23.86 31.44
C GLN A 721 13.82 22.74 31.07
N ALA A 722 13.43 21.49 31.31
CA ALA A 722 14.26 20.33 30.94
C ALA A 722 14.48 20.25 29.42
N ARG A 723 13.42 20.49 28.63
CA ARG A 723 13.50 20.53 27.17
C ARG A 723 14.39 21.68 26.69
N GLN A 724 14.19 22.90 27.19
CA GLN A 724 15.01 24.06 26.82
C GLN A 724 16.49 23.88 27.16
N ALA A 725 16.81 23.26 28.30
CA ALA A 725 18.18 22.93 28.67
C ALA A 725 18.82 21.93 27.70
N PHE A 726 18.04 20.97 27.20
CA PHE A 726 18.48 20.04 26.16
C PHE A 726 18.68 20.73 24.81
N GLU A 727 17.74 21.58 24.37
CA GLU A 727 17.86 22.35 23.13
C GLU A 727 19.07 23.29 23.13
N ALA A 728 19.41 23.86 24.29
CA ALA A 728 20.59 24.72 24.45
C ALA A 728 21.92 23.97 24.22
N SER A 729 21.91 22.64 24.14
CA SER A 729 23.08 21.85 23.76
C SER A 729 23.34 21.80 22.25
N PHE A 730 22.37 22.19 21.42
CA PHE A 730 22.51 22.22 19.97
C PHE A 730 23.27 23.46 19.48
N LEU A 731 23.82 23.38 18.27
CA LEU A 731 24.46 24.53 17.63
C LEU A 731 23.39 25.56 17.24
N ALA A 732 23.54 26.78 17.75
CA ALA A 732 22.68 27.93 17.48
C ALA A 732 23.46 29.26 17.58
N GLY A 733 23.11 30.24 16.76
CA GLY A 733 23.67 31.59 16.75
C GLY A 733 25.20 31.58 16.65
N GLU A 734 25.87 32.24 17.58
CA GLU A 734 27.35 32.35 17.60
C GLU A 734 28.07 30.99 17.58
N SER A 735 27.48 29.96 18.20
CA SER A 735 28.09 28.62 18.22
C SER A 735 28.07 27.95 16.84
N ALA A 736 26.97 28.10 16.10
CA ALA A 736 26.84 27.63 14.72
C ALA A 736 27.71 28.45 13.76
N GLU A 737 27.74 29.78 13.91
CA GLU A 737 28.60 30.64 13.10
C GLU A 737 30.09 30.33 13.26
N ARG A 738 30.54 30.11 14.51
CA ARG A 738 31.93 29.76 14.80
C ARG A 738 32.32 28.45 14.13
N GLU A 739 31.42 27.47 14.15
CA GLU A 739 31.65 26.17 13.55
C GLU A 739 31.63 26.22 12.01
N ALA A 740 30.69 26.96 11.43
CA ALA A 740 30.63 27.25 9.99
C ALA A 740 31.94 27.92 9.51
N LYS A 741 32.42 28.94 10.23
CA LYS A 741 33.72 29.59 9.96
C LYS A 741 34.90 28.60 10.07
N ARG A 742 34.86 27.65 11.01
CA ARG A 742 35.88 26.59 11.13
C ARG A 742 35.89 25.66 9.92
N LEU A 743 34.72 25.36 9.35
CA LEU A 743 34.56 24.58 8.11
C LEU A 743 34.97 25.37 6.85
N GLY A 744 35.21 26.66 6.98
CA GLY A 744 35.69 27.54 5.91
C GLY A 744 34.57 28.23 5.12
N ASP A 745 33.32 28.16 5.61
CA ASP A 745 32.16 28.77 4.96
C ASP A 745 31.12 29.20 6.02
N ALA A 746 30.95 30.52 6.18
CA ALA A 746 30.02 31.06 7.17
C ALA A 746 28.55 30.81 6.81
N ASP A 747 28.23 30.58 5.53
CA ASP A 747 26.87 30.37 5.05
C ASP A 747 26.32 28.98 5.42
N LEU A 748 27.16 28.12 6.01
CA LEU A 748 26.74 26.83 6.57
C LEU A 748 26.05 26.96 7.94
N ALA A 749 26.13 28.12 8.61
CA ALA A 749 25.54 28.27 9.94
C ALA A 749 24.04 27.91 9.98
N PRO A 750 23.19 28.40 9.05
CA PRO A 750 21.78 28.00 9.02
C PRO A 750 21.57 26.49 8.83
N VAL A 751 22.42 25.81 8.05
CA VAL A 751 22.33 24.36 7.85
C VAL A 751 22.63 23.62 9.16
N LEU A 752 23.68 24.04 9.87
CA LEU A 752 24.07 23.46 11.17
C LEU A 752 22.99 23.64 12.23
N GLU A 753 22.33 24.80 12.25
CA GLU A 753 21.20 25.06 13.16
C GLU A 753 20.00 24.16 12.84
N LYS A 754 19.69 24.00 11.54
CA LYS A 754 18.61 23.11 11.09
C LYS A 754 18.88 21.64 11.36
N ALA A 755 20.14 21.22 11.42
CA ALA A 755 20.53 19.85 11.73
C ALA A 755 20.28 19.46 13.20
N ARG A 756 20.11 20.43 14.12
CA ARG A 756 19.75 20.19 15.54
C ARG A 756 20.71 19.18 16.19
N GLY A 757 20.19 18.10 16.80
CA GLY A 757 20.99 17.04 17.40
C GLY A 757 21.90 16.27 16.42
N ASN A 758 21.72 16.45 15.11
CA ASN A 758 22.46 15.78 14.05
C ASN A 758 23.61 16.61 13.44
N ALA A 759 23.92 17.78 14.00
CA ALA A 759 24.94 18.68 13.44
C ALA A 759 26.33 18.03 13.28
N ALA A 760 26.68 17.05 14.12
CA ALA A 760 27.94 16.32 14.03
C ALA A 760 28.12 15.60 12.68
N GLU A 761 27.08 14.96 12.16
CA GLU A 761 27.11 14.28 10.86
C GLU A 761 27.33 15.27 9.71
N ILE A 762 26.70 16.45 9.78
CA ILE A 762 26.87 17.50 8.78
C ILE A 762 28.29 18.08 8.83
N ILE A 763 28.84 18.27 10.03
CA ILE A 763 30.22 18.71 10.24
C ILE A 763 31.20 17.70 9.66
N ASP A 764 31.03 16.41 9.98
CA ASP A 764 31.90 15.33 9.53
C ASP A 764 31.88 15.17 8.01
N PHE A 765 30.70 15.33 7.39
CA PHE A 765 30.55 15.39 5.94
C PHE A 765 31.40 16.51 5.34
N VAL A 766 31.18 17.77 5.74
CA VAL A 766 31.89 18.92 5.14
C VAL A 766 33.39 18.90 5.44
N ALA A 767 33.77 18.53 6.66
CA ALA A 767 35.17 18.47 7.08
C ALA A 767 35.96 17.38 6.34
N GLY A 768 35.32 16.25 6.02
CA GLY A 768 35.91 15.14 5.30
C GLY A 768 36.14 15.39 3.80
N LEU A 769 35.57 16.47 3.24
CA LEU A 769 35.62 16.74 1.80
C LEU A 769 36.84 17.56 1.34
N PRO A 770 37.33 17.33 0.10
CA PRO A 770 38.27 18.24 -0.55
C PRO A 770 37.71 19.66 -0.66
N MET A 771 38.55 20.68 -0.49
CA MET A 771 38.12 22.09 -0.56
C MET A 771 37.37 22.43 -1.86
N ALA A 772 37.76 21.81 -2.98
CA ALA A 772 37.12 22.05 -4.28
C ALA A 772 35.66 21.58 -4.36
N TRP A 773 35.20 20.71 -3.45
CA TRP A 773 33.85 20.15 -3.47
C TRP A 773 32.92 20.82 -2.45
N ARG A 774 33.45 21.67 -1.57
CA ARG A 774 32.68 22.24 -0.45
C ARG A 774 31.53 23.13 -0.89
N GLU A 775 31.69 23.86 -2.00
CA GLU A 775 30.59 24.67 -2.53
C GLU A 775 29.43 23.81 -3.05
N THR A 776 29.74 22.77 -3.83
CA THR A 776 28.72 21.81 -4.29
C THR A 776 28.10 21.03 -3.13
N ALA A 777 28.88 20.74 -2.08
CA ALA A 777 28.37 20.14 -0.85
C ALA A 777 27.39 21.07 -0.12
N LYS A 778 27.66 22.39 -0.06
CA LYS A 778 26.72 23.38 0.47
C LYS A 778 25.44 23.43 -0.34
N GLU A 779 25.52 23.37 -1.67
CA GLU A 779 24.34 23.33 -2.55
C GLU A 779 23.48 22.07 -2.27
N LEU A 780 24.12 20.91 -2.11
CA LEU A 780 23.44 19.68 -1.71
C LEU A 780 22.73 19.88 -0.37
N LEU A 781 23.43 20.33 0.68
CA LEU A 781 22.85 20.53 2.01
C LEU A 781 21.70 21.54 2.00
N THR A 782 21.80 22.59 1.19
CA THR A 782 20.77 23.63 1.07
C THR A 782 19.54 23.14 0.31
N SER A 783 19.70 22.12 -0.55
CA SER A 783 18.58 21.48 -1.25
C SER A 783 17.76 20.51 -0.38
N LEU A 784 18.23 20.20 0.83
CA LEU A 784 17.58 19.28 1.77
C LEU A 784 16.61 20.02 2.70
N GLU A 785 15.54 19.33 3.08
CA GLU A 785 14.57 19.84 4.03
C GLU A 785 15.06 19.68 5.49
N GLN A 786 14.44 20.40 6.44
CA GLN A 786 14.78 20.37 7.87
C GLN A 786 14.99 18.94 8.38
N LYS A 787 14.01 18.05 8.16
CA LYS A 787 14.06 16.69 8.71
C LYS A 787 15.19 15.87 8.12
N ASP A 788 15.56 16.10 6.86
CA ASP A 788 16.65 15.39 6.20
C ASP A 788 17.99 15.77 6.83
N LEU A 789 18.17 17.05 7.20
CA LEU A 789 19.34 17.49 7.95
C LEU A 789 19.37 16.93 9.38
N SER A 790 18.20 16.66 9.97
CA SER A 790 18.07 16.12 11.33
C SER A 790 18.32 14.61 11.47
N ASP A 791 18.31 13.84 10.38
CA ASP A 791 18.45 12.38 10.44
C ASP A 791 19.30 11.72 9.33
N THR A 792 19.88 12.48 8.40
CA THR A 792 20.85 11.94 7.43
C THR A 792 22.25 11.75 8.03
N THR A 793 23.07 10.91 7.41
CA THR A 793 24.45 10.65 7.85
C THR A 793 25.47 11.20 6.86
N ALA A 794 26.67 11.48 7.35
CA ALA A 794 27.80 11.88 6.53
C ALA A 794 28.11 10.86 5.43
N GLN A 795 27.90 9.57 5.70
CA GLN A 795 28.08 8.50 4.73
C GLN A 795 27.12 8.66 3.55
N VAL A 796 25.82 8.85 3.82
CA VAL A 796 24.80 9.02 2.77
C VAL A 796 25.12 10.25 1.92
N LEU A 797 25.39 11.39 2.55
CA LEU A 797 25.73 12.62 1.84
C LEU A 797 26.99 12.47 0.98
N ASN A 798 28.03 11.81 1.51
CA ASN A 798 29.26 11.54 0.77
C ASN A 798 29.05 10.64 -0.44
N GLY A 799 28.30 9.54 -0.29
CA GLY A 799 28.01 8.61 -1.39
C GLY A 799 27.29 9.31 -2.54
N HIS A 800 26.28 10.12 -2.22
CA HIS A 800 25.52 10.87 -3.21
C HIS A 800 26.33 11.96 -3.91
N LEU A 801 27.12 12.72 -3.16
CA LEU A 801 27.98 13.76 -3.72
C LEU A 801 29.06 13.15 -4.62
N GLN A 802 29.81 12.16 -4.12
CA GLN A 802 30.87 11.49 -4.88
C GLN A 802 30.37 10.97 -6.23
N HIS A 803 29.22 10.31 -6.23
CA HIS A 803 28.60 9.79 -7.44
C HIS A 803 28.15 10.90 -8.40
N ALA A 804 27.54 11.97 -7.87
CA ALA A 804 27.08 13.08 -8.69
C ALA A 804 28.23 13.85 -9.35
N MET A 805 29.37 13.99 -8.66
CA MET A 805 30.53 14.74 -9.17
C MET A 805 31.08 14.20 -10.50
N GLU A 806 30.83 12.93 -10.85
CA GLU A 806 31.19 12.37 -12.16
C GLU A 806 30.46 13.05 -13.34
N TYR A 807 29.31 13.67 -13.06
CA TYR A 807 28.44 14.33 -14.05
C TYR A 807 28.47 15.85 -13.92
N GLN A 808 29.41 16.41 -13.16
CA GLN A 808 29.51 17.84 -12.97
C GLN A 808 29.71 18.56 -14.31
N GLY A 809 28.84 19.53 -14.62
CA GLY A 809 28.86 20.27 -15.89
C GLY A 809 28.21 19.55 -17.08
N ALA A 810 27.67 18.33 -16.90
CA ALA A 810 26.96 17.62 -17.97
C ALA A 810 25.52 18.13 -18.20
N TYR A 811 24.93 18.79 -17.20
CA TYR A 811 23.54 19.28 -17.20
C TYR A 811 23.48 20.74 -16.76
N PRO A 812 22.36 21.46 -17.04
CA PRO A 812 22.10 22.74 -16.41
C PRO A 812 22.24 22.64 -14.89
N HIS A 813 22.82 23.67 -14.26
CA HIS A 813 23.20 23.63 -12.85
C HIS A 813 22.04 23.23 -11.92
N GLU A 814 20.85 23.79 -12.14
CA GLU A 814 19.67 23.48 -11.34
C GLU A 814 19.21 22.02 -11.51
N VAL A 815 19.22 21.49 -12.73
CA VAL A 815 18.88 20.09 -13.03
C VAL A 815 19.88 19.14 -12.36
N PHE A 816 21.18 19.50 -12.40
CA PHE A 816 22.23 18.75 -11.71
C PHE A 816 21.99 18.71 -10.20
N VAL A 817 21.74 19.86 -9.57
CA VAL A 817 21.55 19.95 -8.12
C VAL A 817 20.27 19.24 -7.68
N GLN A 818 19.13 19.55 -8.29
CA GLN A 818 17.81 19.10 -7.81
C GLN A 818 17.47 17.67 -8.24
N ASP A 819 17.83 17.29 -9.47
CA ASP A 819 17.29 16.07 -10.08
C ASP A 819 18.34 14.98 -10.32
N LEU A 820 19.60 15.23 -10.00
CA LEU A 820 20.66 14.22 -10.04
C LEU A 820 21.41 14.10 -8.71
N MET A 821 21.87 15.21 -8.15
CA MET A 821 22.69 15.22 -6.93
C MET A 821 21.85 15.03 -5.67
N ASN A 822 20.72 15.71 -5.54
CA ASN A 822 19.86 15.65 -4.37
C ASN A 822 19.45 14.19 -4.07
N PRO A 823 19.75 13.66 -2.87
CA PRO A 823 19.37 12.29 -2.51
C PRO A 823 17.85 12.13 -2.32
N ARG A 824 17.13 13.21 -2.00
CA ARG A 824 15.69 13.25 -1.77
C ARG A 824 14.92 13.11 -3.10
N ILE A 825 14.03 12.12 -3.15
CA ILE A 825 13.13 11.89 -4.29
C ILE A 825 11.68 12.17 -3.89
N HIS A 826 11.22 11.61 -2.75
CA HIS A 826 9.86 11.79 -2.24
C HIS A 826 9.85 11.96 -0.71
N LEU A 827 9.39 10.96 0.06
CA LEU A 827 9.25 11.01 1.52
C LEU A 827 9.93 9.80 2.20
N GLU A 828 10.71 9.04 1.44
CA GLU A 828 11.53 7.92 1.91
C GLU A 828 12.58 8.34 2.93
N VAL A 829 13.22 7.39 3.59
CA VAL A 829 14.45 7.70 4.33
C VAL A 829 15.60 7.79 3.35
N LEU A 830 16.52 8.74 3.57
CA LEU A 830 17.69 8.88 2.72
C LEU A 830 18.68 7.73 2.99
N THR A 831 19.06 7.02 1.93
CA THR A 831 20.05 5.94 1.98
C THR A 831 21.10 6.11 0.88
N ASP A 832 22.27 5.49 1.06
CA ASP A 832 23.34 5.48 0.06
C ASP A 832 23.08 4.40 -1.00
N TYR A 833 22.15 4.68 -1.92
CA TYR A 833 21.69 3.69 -2.90
C TYR A 833 22.45 3.72 -4.24
N LYS A 834 23.11 4.82 -4.60
CA LYS A 834 23.55 5.05 -5.99
C LYS A 834 24.52 3.98 -6.50
N LYS A 835 25.54 3.67 -5.71
CA LYS A 835 26.54 2.66 -6.05
C LYS A 835 25.93 1.25 -6.14
N GLN A 836 25.01 0.92 -5.23
CA GLN A 836 24.34 -0.38 -5.23
C GLN A 836 23.50 -0.57 -6.50
N LEU A 837 22.73 0.45 -6.89
CA LEU A 837 21.87 0.38 -8.07
C LEU A 837 22.66 0.46 -9.38
N GLU A 838 23.73 1.24 -9.44
CA GLU A 838 24.60 1.29 -10.61
C GLU A 838 25.28 -0.06 -10.89
N ALA A 839 25.64 -0.81 -9.82
CA ALA A 839 26.25 -2.12 -9.91
C ALA A 839 25.33 -3.21 -10.50
N LEU A 840 24.02 -2.93 -10.64
CA LEU A 840 23.06 -3.83 -11.29
C LEU A 840 23.25 -3.89 -12.81
N PHE A 841 23.97 -2.92 -13.40
CA PHE A 841 24.16 -2.80 -14.84
C PHE A 841 25.64 -2.93 -15.20
N THR A 842 25.92 -3.68 -16.26
CA THR A 842 27.24 -3.67 -16.91
C THR A 842 27.53 -2.31 -17.55
N PRO A 843 28.81 -1.94 -17.78
CA PRO A 843 29.13 -0.67 -18.45
C PRO A 843 28.45 -0.47 -19.80
N ALA A 844 28.22 -1.54 -20.57
CA ALA A 844 27.51 -1.48 -21.84
C ALA A 844 26.01 -1.16 -21.65
N GLU A 845 25.35 -1.84 -20.71
CA GLU A 845 23.95 -1.58 -20.39
C GLU A 845 23.74 -0.16 -19.86
N ARG A 846 24.65 0.34 -19.00
CA ARG A 846 24.60 1.74 -18.51
C ARG A 846 24.58 2.73 -19.67
N GLN A 847 25.41 2.50 -20.69
CA GLN A 847 25.46 3.36 -21.86
C GLN A 847 24.17 3.29 -22.69
N VAL A 848 23.59 2.10 -22.85
CA VAL A 848 22.30 1.91 -23.52
C VAL A 848 21.19 2.63 -22.77
N MET A 849 21.08 2.42 -21.46
CA MET A 849 20.05 3.04 -20.63
C MET A 849 20.16 4.58 -20.59
N ARG A 850 21.38 5.14 -20.64
CA ARG A 850 21.57 6.61 -20.78
C ARG A 850 21.13 7.15 -22.14
N THR A 851 21.31 6.35 -23.19
CA THR A 851 20.95 6.74 -24.56
C THR A 851 19.45 6.60 -24.79
N GLU A 852 18.82 5.60 -24.15
CA GLU A 852 17.38 5.31 -24.24
C GLU A 852 16.74 5.16 -22.84
N PRO A 853 16.61 6.25 -22.05
CA PRO A 853 16.12 6.16 -20.66
C PRO A 853 14.72 5.56 -20.52
N ALA A 854 13.87 5.65 -21.54
CA ALA A 854 12.55 5.03 -21.55
C ALA A 854 12.57 3.51 -21.30
N ARG A 855 13.67 2.82 -21.65
CA ARG A 855 13.83 1.37 -21.38
C ARG A 855 13.94 1.06 -19.89
N LEU A 856 14.36 2.01 -19.06
CA LEU A 856 14.48 1.79 -17.61
C LEU A 856 13.13 1.54 -16.94
N TRP A 857 12.04 2.14 -17.44
CA TRP A 857 10.71 1.87 -16.89
C TRP A 857 10.30 0.41 -17.14
N GLN A 858 10.53 -0.09 -18.35
CA GLN A 858 10.28 -1.48 -18.70
C GLN A 858 11.14 -2.42 -17.84
N TRP A 859 12.41 -2.07 -17.64
CA TRP A 859 13.31 -2.81 -16.75
C TRP A 859 12.81 -2.82 -15.29
N VAL A 860 12.32 -1.70 -14.77
CA VAL A 860 11.77 -1.64 -13.40
C VAL A 860 10.49 -2.49 -13.28
N ASN A 861 9.55 -2.37 -14.24
CA ASN A 861 8.33 -3.18 -14.28
C ASN A 861 8.61 -4.69 -14.36
N HIS A 862 9.74 -5.07 -14.98
CA HIS A 862 10.18 -6.45 -15.05
C HIS A 862 10.69 -6.98 -13.71
N HIS A 863 11.51 -6.18 -13.01
CA HIS A 863 12.24 -6.68 -11.84
C HIS A 863 11.47 -6.52 -10.52
N ILE A 864 10.54 -5.57 -10.46
CA ILE A 864 9.86 -5.18 -9.22
C ILE A 864 8.37 -5.53 -9.30
N PHE A 865 7.93 -6.43 -8.43
CA PHE A 865 6.52 -6.76 -8.26
C PHE A 865 5.73 -5.59 -7.68
N LEU A 866 4.65 -5.18 -8.35
CA LEU A 866 3.73 -4.17 -7.82
C LEU A 866 2.69 -4.83 -6.91
N TYR A 867 2.82 -4.62 -5.59
CA TYR A 867 1.81 -5.03 -4.61
C TYR A 867 0.87 -3.87 -4.27
N HIS A 868 -0.34 -4.20 -3.80
CA HIS A 868 -1.31 -3.18 -3.43
C HIS A 868 -1.17 -2.83 -1.94
N GLU A 869 -1.07 -1.55 -1.64
CA GLU A 869 -1.08 -1.06 -0.26
C GLU A 869 -1.97 0.19 -0.21
N PRO A 870 -2.94 0.24 0.72
CA PRO A 870 -3.80 1.41 0.90
C PRO A 870 -2.98 2.68 1.08
N LYS A 871 -3.45 3.80 0.51
CA LYS A 871 -2.73 5.08 0.50
C LYS A 871 -2.35 5.57 1.90
N ASP A 872 -3.19 5.30 2.88
CA ASP A 872 -3.05 5.63 4.31
C ASP A 872 -2.02 4.75 5.06
N ARG A 873 -1.52 3.68 4.43
CA ARG A 873 -0.51 2.78 4.99
C ARG A 873 0.84 2.83 4.27
N GLN A 874 0.95 3.50 3.12
CA GLN A 874 2.15 3.45 2.27
C GLN A 874 3.40 4.00 2.99
N ALA A 875 4.07 3.13 3.75
CA ALA A 875 5.42 3.34 4.21
C ALA A 875 6.30 3.43 2.96
N ARG A 876 7.16 4.44 2.94
CA ARG A 876 8.05 4.68 1.80
C ARG A 876 9.26 3.77 1.96
N GLN A 877 9.37 2.80 1.05
CA GLN A 877 10.51 1.89 1.01
C GLN A 877 11.75 2.59 0.50
N THR A 878 12.92 2.16 0.97
CA THR A 878 14.19 2.66 0.44
C THR A 878 14.51 1.96 -0.88
N PRO A 879 15.24 2.63 -1.82
CA PRO A 879 15.55 2.01 -3.11
C PRO A 879 16.30 0.67 -3.00
N GLY A 880 17.24 0.56 -2.04
CA GLY A 880 17.93 -0.69 -1.75
C GLY A 880 17.02 -1.78 -1.18
N GLY A 881 16.06 -1.40 -0.31
CA GLY A 881 15.05 -2.31 0.23
C GLY A 881 14.14 -2.89 -0.86
N ILE A 882 13.69 -2.03 -1.79
CA ILE A 882 12.87 -2.44 -2.94
C ILE A 882 13.60 -3.49 -3.80
N TRP A 883 14.88 -3.27 -4.10
CA TRP A 883 15.67 -4.24 -4.85
C TRP A 883 15.84 -5.55 -4.09
N LYS A 884 16.12 -5.50 -2.77
CA LYS A 884 16.25 -6.71 -1.93
C LYS A 884 14.95 -7.51 -1.87
N LEU A 885 13.80 -6.85 -1.77
CA LEU A 885 12.49 -7.49 -1.71
C LEU A 885 12.03 -7.98 -3.10
N GLY A 886 12.42 -7.27 -4.16
CA GLY A 886 11.88 -7.47 -5.51
C GLY A 886 10.41 -7.08 -5.64
N ALA A 887 9.91 -6.20 -4.75
CA ALA A 887 8.52 -5.77 -4.71
C ALA A 887 8.38 -4.35 -4.12
N ALA A 888 7.43 -3.59 -4.63
CA ALA A 888 7.11 -2.24 -4.15
C ALA A 888 5.62 -1.90 -4.33
N ASN A 889 5.11 -0.96 -3.54
CA ASN A 889 3.86 -0.27 -3.86
C ASN A 889 4.09 0.78 -4.97
N GLU A 890 3.02 1.34 -5.54
CA GLU A 890 3.08 2.25 -6.69
C GLU A 890 4.01 3.45 -6.47
N THR A 891 3.90 4.12 -5.32
CA THR A 891 4.73 5.28 -5.02
C THR A 891 6.19 4.90 -4.81
N SER A 892 6.45 3.82 -4.06
CA SER A 892 7.80 3.30 -3.86
C SER A 892 8.46 2.87 -5.17
N MET A 893 7.70 2.29 -6.10
CA MET A 893 8.18 1.93 -7.44
C MET A 893 8.61 3.15 -8.26
N LYS A 894 7.85 4.25 -8.19
CA LYS A 894 8.23 5.55 -8.77
C LYS A 894 9.53 6.10 -8.17
N VAL A 895 9.69 5.99 -6.84
CA VAL A 895 10.94 6.35 -6.14
C VAL A 895 12.11 5.49 -6.62
N PHE A 896 11.91 4.17 -6.74
CA PHE A 896 12.92 3.24 -7.22
C PHE A 896 13.35 3.57 -8.65
N TYR A 897 12.41 3.85 -9.55
CA TYR A 897 12.70 4.26 -10.92
C TYR A 897 13.59 5.51 -10.96
N VAL A 898 13.23 6.57 -10.23
CA VAL A 898 14.04 7.80 -10.16
C VAL A 898 15.42 7.51 -9.56
N ALA A 899 15.49 6.68 -8.52
CA ALA A 899 16.75 6.28 -7.90
C ALA A 899 17.67 5.55 -8.90
N VAL A 900 17.15 4.61 -9.69
CA VAL A 900 17.91 3.92 -10.74
C VAL A 900 18.39 4.91 -11.80
N CYS A 901 17.53 5.81 -12.28
CA CYS A 901 17.92 6.86 -13.25
C CYS A 901 19.07 7.71 -12.73
N ARG A 902 18.94 8.25 -11.52
CA ARG A 902 19.97 9.11 -10.89
C ARG A 902 21.27 8.34 -10.65
N SER A 903 21.19 7.04 -10.34
CA SER A 903 22.36 6.16 -10.19
C SER A 903 23.09 5.95 -11.52
N LEU A 904 22.35 5.98 -12.63
CA LEU A 904 22.90 5.91 -13.98
C LEU A 904 23.30 7.27 -14.54
N GLY A 905 23.25 8.36 -13.77
CA GLY A 905 23.64 9.68 -14.26
C GLY A 905 22.56 10.40 -15.07
N ILE A 906 21.31 9.94 -15.02
CA ILE A 906 20.16 10.51 -15.72
C ILE A 906 19.34 11.31 -14.69
N PRO A 907 19.26 12.65 -14.81
CA PRO A 907 18.44 13.44 -13.92
C PRO A 907 16.96 13.03 -14.06
N ALA A 908 16.28 12.80 -12.96
CA ALA A 908 14.89 12.34 -12.94
C ALA A 908 14.17 12.82 -11.68
N ARG A 909 12.85 12.88 -11.73
CA ARG A 909 12.02 13.38 -10.62
C ARG A 909 10.61 12.82 -10.63
N ILE A 910 9.94 12.93 -9.48
CA ILE A 910 8.48 12.82 -9.39
C ILE A 910 7.93 14.25 -9.54
N GLU A 911 6.99 14.44 -10.46
CA GLU A 911 6.33 15.71 -10.69
C GLU A 911 5.46 16.09 -9.49
N LYS A 912 5.67 17.30 -8.97
CA LYS A 912 4.96 17.79 -7.78
C LYS A 912 3.46 17.95 -8.02
N SER A 913 3.03 18.16 -9.26
CA SER A 913 1.64 18.44 -9.63
C SER A 913 0.71 17.23 -9.57
N ASP A 914 1.17 16.09 -10.07
CA ASP A 914 0.35 14.90 -10.32
C ASP A 914 1.02 13.58 -9.85
N GLY A 915 2.28 13.63 -9.39
CA GLY A 915 3.00 12.44 -8.94
C GLY A 915 3.45 11.50 -10.07
N SER A 916 3.38 11.94 -11.33
CA SER A 916 4.00 11.23 -12.46
C SER A 916 5.53 11.28 -12.36
N VAL A 917 6.24 10.39 -13.06
CA VAL A 917 7.71 10.40 -13.10
C VAL A 917 8.21 10.94 -14.43
N SER A 918 9.25 11.76 -14.36
CA SER A 918 9.91 12.34 -15.54
C SER A 918 11.42 12.15 -15.48
N TYR A 919 12.07 12.08 -16.63
CA TYR A 919 13.53 12.09 -16.78
C TYR A 919 13.99 13.19 -17.73
N TYR A 920 15.18 13.73 -17.50
CA TYR A 920 15.77 14.80 -18.33
C TYR A 920 16.60 14.20 -19.45
N HIS A 921 16.26 14.51 -20.70
CA HIS A 921 16.97 14.04 -21.87
C HIS A 921 16.88 15.07 -23.01
N GLN A 922 17.99 15.28 -23.73
CA GLN A 922 18.08 16.21 -24.88
C GLN A 922 17.63 17.66 -24.60
N GLY A 923 17.71 18.12 -23.34
CA GLY A 923 17.41 19.51 -22.98
C GLY A 923 16.05 19.72 -22.32
N GLU A 924 15.21 18.69 -22.23
CA GLU A 924 13.84 18.76 -21.69
C GLU A 924 13.47 17.55 -20.83
N TYR A 925 12.36 17.66 -20.07
CA TYR A 925 11.82 16.55 -19.27
C TYR A 925 10.80 15.74 -20.07
N HIS A 926 10.95 14.41 -20.05
CA HIS A 926 10.06 13.44 -20.67
C HIS A 926 9.34 12.64 -19.57
N ARG A 927 8.01 12.54 -19.65
CA ARG A 927 7.16 11.78 -18.70
C ARG A 927 7.08 10.30 -19.09
N ILE A 928 6.86 9.43 -18.11
CA ILE A 928 6.73 7.97 -18.29
C ILE A 928 5.32 7.49 -17.97
N GLY A 929 4.88 6.45 -18.69
CA GLY A 929 3.58 5.80 -18.47
C GLY A 929 2.53 6.14 -19.51
N THR A 930 2.85 7.01 -20.46
CA THR A 930 2.04 7.21 -21.66
C THR A 930 2.53 6.19 -22.71
N GLN A 931 1.88 5.02 -22.80
CA GLN A 931 2.15 4.05 -23.88
C GLN A 931 1.88 4.63 -25.28
N ASP A 932 1.28 5.82 -25.34
CA ASP A 932 1.34 6.74 -26.47
C ASP A 932 2.21 7.94 -26.08
N ASP A 933 3.21 8.31 -26.88
CA ASP A 933 3.98 9.57 -26.77
C ASP A 933 3.11 10.85 -26.97
N THR A 934 1.80 10.81 -26.68
CA THR A 934 0.82 11.83 -27.09
C THR A 934 -0.37 12.03 -26.15
N GLU A 935 -0.24 11.95 -24.82
CA GLU A 935 -1.20 12.72 -23.99
C GLU A 935 -0.82 14.19 -24.09
N ALA A 936 -1.30 14.84 -25.16
CA ALA A 936 -0.99 16.22 -25.46
C ALA A 936 -1.37 17.12 -24.27
N SER A 937 -0.38 17.87 -23.79
CA SER A 937 -0.55 18.81 -22.69
C SER A 937 -1.36 20.03 -23.12
N GLY A 938 -2.09 20.62 -22.17
CA GLY A 938 -2.80 21.89 -22.32
C GLY A 938 -2.48 22.82 -21.15
N LEU A 939 -3.11 23.99 -21.14
CA LEU A 939 -2.92 25.01 -20.12
C LEU A 939 -4.26 25.40 -19.50
N LEU A 940 -4.43 25.14 -18.20
CA LEU A 940 -5.55 25.66 -17.42
C LEU A 940 -5.13 26.98 -16.78
N VAL A 941 -5.95 28.02 -16.92
CA VAL A 941 -5.70 29.34 -16.30
C VAL A 941 -6.83 29.68 -15.36
N LEU A 942 -6.53 29.74 -14.07
CA LEU A 942 -7.47 30.19 -13.05
C LEU A 942 -7.34 31.70 -12.86
N LYS A 943 -8.45 32.44 -12.92
CA LYS A 943 -8.46 33.89 -12.74
C LYS A 943 -9.20 34.26 -11.46
N ARG A 944 -8.50 34.77 -10.46
CA ARG A 944 -9.15 35.24 -9.22
C ARG A 944 -9.66 36.67 -9.38
N PRO A 945 -10.68 37.10 -8.60
CA PRO A 945 -11.10 38.50 -8.59
C PRO A 945 -9.97 39.42 -8.14
N ALA A 946 -9.92 40.65 -8.67
CA ALA A 946 -8.87 41.61 -8.32
C ALA A 946 -8.82 41.87 -6.80
N LYS A 947 -7.61 41.83 -6.22
CA LYS A 947 -7.35 41.99 -4.77
C LYS A 947 -7.99 40.91 -3.89
N SER A 948 -8.32 39.74 -4.44
CA SER A 948 -8.84 38.62 -3.65
C SER A 948 -7.73 37.85 -2.94
N LEU A 949 -7.99 37.37 -1.72
CA LEU A 949 -7.13 36.47 -0.95
C LEU A 949 -7.31 34.98 -1.35
N LEU A 950 -7.90 34.69 -2.51
CA LEU A 950 -8.01 33.30 -2.98
C LEU A 950 -6.60 32.76 -3.28
N GLU A 951 -6.24 31.73 -2.54
CA GLU A 951 -4.97 31.02 -2.64
C GLU A 951 -5.20 29.53 -2.95
N TYR A 952 -4.32 28.96 -3.77
CA TYR A 952 -4.35 27.53 -4.08
C TYR A 952 -3.97 26.72 -2.83
N ASP A 953 -4.53 25.51 -2.66
CA ASP A 953 -4.37 24.65 -1.47
C ASP A 953 -4.95 25.23 -0.16
N SER A 954 -5.57 26.40 -0.19
CA SER A 954 -6.38 26.93 0.93
C SER A 954 -7.82 27.16 0.51
N HIS A 955 -8.01 27.95 -0.55
CA HIS A 955 -9.31 28.41 -1.00
C HIS A 955 -9.75 27.79 -2.33
N VAL A 956 -8.80 27.25 -3.08
CA VAL A 956 -9.00 26.73 -4.44
C VAL A 956 -8.23 25.43 -4.61
N THR A 957 -8.87 24.41 -5.16
CA THR A 957 -8.17 23.24 -5.71
C THR A 957 -8.74 22.80 -7.04
N VAL A 958 -7.92 22.09 -7.81
CA VAL A 958 -8.30 21.49 -9.10
C VAL A 958 -8.14 19.98 -8.97
N GLY A 959 -9.14 19.20 -9.38
CA GLY A 959 -9.07 17.76 -9.51
C GLY A 959 -9.27 17.29 -10.94
N LYS A 960 -8.43 16.38 -11.43
CA LYS A 960 -8.59 15.72 -12.74
C LYS A 960 -9.47 14.48 -12.58
N LEU A 961 -10.44 14.29 -13.48
CA LEU A 961 -11.23 13.07 -13.51
C LEU A 961 -10.45 11.93 -14.17
N GLU A 962 -10.22 10.85 -13.45
CA GLU A 962 -9.58 9.63 -13.93
C GLU A 962 -10.33 8.40 -13.41
N ASN A 963 -10.74 7.50 -14.31
CA ASN A 963 -11.42 6.25 -13.98
C ASN A 963 -12.64 6.41 -13.03
N GLY A 964 -13.41 7.49 -13.22
CA GLY A 964 -14.59 7.78 -12.41
C GLY A 964 -14.28 8.40 -11.04
N GLU A 965 -13.04 8.84 -10.79
CA GLU A 965 -12.64 9.53 -9.56
C GLU A 965 -11.90 10.84 -9.84
N TYR A 966 -12.15 11.87 -9.04
CA TYR A 966 -11.40 13.11 -9.13
C TYR A 966 -10.14 13.03 -8.28
N GLN A 967 -8.97 13.15 -8.91
CA GLN A 967 -7.68 13.25 -8.25
C GLN A 967 -7.26 14.71 -8.12
N THR A 968 -7.16 15.22 -6.88
CA THR A 968 -6.71 16.60 -6.62
C THR A 968 -5.25 16.79 -7.06
N LEU A 969 -5.01 17.79 -7.90
CA LEU A 969 -3.70 18.23 -8.37
C LEU A 969 -3.08 19.24 -7.40
N ARG A 970 -1.75 19.27 -7.33
CA ARG A 970 -1.00 20.10 -6.38
C ARG A 970 -0.27 21.25 -7.08
N PHE A 971 -0.90 22.42 -7.12
CA PHE A 971 -0.36 23.63 -7.75
C PHE A 971 0.08 24.71 -6.77
N GLY A 972 0.08 24.47 -5.45
CA GLY A 972 0.49 25.47 -4.45
C GLY A 972 1.95 25.95 -4.56
N HIS A 973 2.79 25.25 -5.33
CA HIS A 973 4.15 25.69 -5.65
C HIS A 973 4.21 26.72 -6.80
N LEU A 974 3.11 26.95 -7.51
CA LEU A 974 2.99 27.94 -8.57
C LEU A 974 2.57 29.30 -7.98
N SER A 975 2.98 30.39 -8.62
CA SER A 975 2.68 31.75 -8.14
C SER A 975 1.61 32.43 -9.01
N TRP A 976 0.68 33.12 -8.35
CA TRP A 976 -0.28 34.02 -9.01
C TRP A 976 0.45 35.22 -9.65
N LYS A 977 0.18 35.49 -10.93
CA LYS A 977 0.70 36.66 -11.67
C LYS A 977 -0.48 37.38 -12.30
N ASP A 978 -0.61 38.69 -12.04
CA ASP A 978 -1.74 39.50 -12.53
C ASP A 978 -3.11 38.83 -12.26
N ASP A 979 -3.28 38.31 -11.03
CA ASP A 979 -4.46 37.56 -10.57
C ASP A 979 -4.79 36.28 -11.39
N CYS A 980 -3.81 35.76 -12.14
CA CYS A 980 -3.91 34.51 -12.90
C CYS A 980 -2.94 33.46 -12.36
N LEU A 981 -3.41 32.21 -12.24
CA LEU A 981 -2.59 31.03 -11.99
C LEU A 981 -2.58 30.16 -13.24
N GLU A 982 -1.40 29.98 -13.84
CA GLU A 982 -1.21 29.15 -15.03
C GLU A 982 -0.79 27.74 -14.62
N CYS A 983 -1.67 26.76 -14.82
CA CYS A 983 -1.52 25.37 -14.42
C CYS A 983 -1.34 24.47 -15.66
N PRO A 984 -0.12 23.99 -15.95
CA PRO A 984 0.10 22.99 -16.99
C PRO A 984 -0.59 21.68 -16.60
N VAL A 985 -1.42 21.15 -17.49
CA VAL A 985 -2.21 19.93 -17.24
C VAL A 985 -2.27 19.07 -18.50
N GLN A 986 -2.67 17.80 -18.36
CA GLN A 986 -2.96 16.95 -19.52
C GLN A 986 -4.31 17.33 -20.15
N ALA A 987 -4.58 16.87 -21.37
CA ALA A 987 -5.95 16.95 -21.88
C ALA A 987 -6.91 16.15 -20.96
N GLY A 988 -8.11 16.68 -20.70
CA GLY A 988 -9.09 15.98 -19.86
C GLY A 988 -10.13 16.89 -19.21
N HIS A 989 -10.92 16.29 -18.32
CA HIS A 989 -11.98 16.95 -17.57
C HIS A 989 -11.54 17.25 -16.14
N TYR A 990 -11.81 18.47 -15.69
CA TYR A 990 -11.35 19.00 -14.41
C TYR A 990 -12.51 19.56 -13.60
N ARG A 991 -12.44 19.34 -12.28
CA ARG A 991 -13.31 19.96 -11.27
C ARG A 991 -12.49 20.98 -10.50
N VAL A 992 -13.01 22.21 -10.39
CA VAL A 992 -12.43 23.29 -9.60
C VAL A 992 -13.35 23.57 -8.44
N ILE A 993 -12.80 23.56 -7.22
CA ILE A 993 -13.56 23.80 -6.00
C ILE A 993 -13.06 25.10 -5.40
N VAL A 994 -13.99 26.00 -5.07
CA VAL A 994 -13.72 27.24 -4.34
C VAL A 994 -14.53 27.23 -3.06
N THR A 995 -13.89 27.45 -1.91
CA THR A 995 -14.58 27.48 -0.61
C THR A 995 -14.52 28.85 0.04
N ASN A 996 -15.40 29.08 1.02
CA ASN A 996 -15.45 30.33 1.77
C ASN A 996 -15.88 30.08 3.22
N ARG A 997 -15.15 29.27 3.99
CA ARG A 997 -15.46 28.87 5.38
C ARG A 997 -15.77 30.06 6.31
N GLN A 998 -16.90 30.03 7.01
CA GLN A 998 -17.44 31.13 7.79
C GLN A 998 -17.09 31.03 9.29
N PRO A 999 -17.21 32.13 10.07
CA PRO A 999 -16.98 32.10 11.52
C PRO A 999 -17.90 31.16 12.31
N ASP A 1000 -19.10 30.88 11.80
CA ASP A 1000 -20.03 29.88 12.37
C ASP A 1000 -19.73 28.44 11.90
N GLU A 1001 -18.54 28.22 11.31
CA GLU A 1001 -18.01 26.96 10.79
C GLU A 1001 -18.74 26.42 9.55
N SER A 1002 -19.81 27.09 9.08
CA SER A 1002 -20.45 26.74 7.81
C SER A 1002 -19.50 27.00 6.64
N ASN A 1003 -19.51 26.13 5.63
CA ASN A 1003 -18.62 26.26 4.48
C ASN A 1003 -19.41 26.37 3.16
N PRO A 1004 -19.68 27.60 2.67
CA PRO A 1004 -20.10 27.82 1.30
C PRO A 1004 -19.08 27.28 0.30
N VAL A 1005 -19.54 26.43 -0.62
CA VAL A 1005 -18.71 25.77 -1.64
C VAL A 1005 -19.28 26.06 -3.02
N ARG A 1006 -18.40 26.43 -3.94
CA ARG A 1006 -18.65 26.50 -5.38
C ARG A 1006 -17.87 25.38 -6.05
N VAL A 1007 -18.55 24.59 -6.87
CA VAL A 1007 -17.93 23.58 -7.75
C VAL A 1007 -18.12 24.04 -9.18
N ASP A 1008 -17.04 24.08 -9.95
CA ASP A 1008 -17.04 24.39 -11.38
C ASP A 1008 -16.34 23.27 -12.14
N PHE A 1009 -16.69 23.10 -13.42
CA PHE A 1009 -16.10 22.10 -14.30
C PHE A 1009 -15.51 22.75 -15.54
N ILE A 1010 -14.37 22.25 -16.00
CA ILE A 1010 -13.71 22.74 -17.20
C ILE A 1010 -13.00 21.61 -17.92
N THR A 1011 -13.05 21.65 -19.26
CA THR A 1011 -12.33 20.70 -20.12
C THR A 1011 -11.13 21.40 -20.72
N VAL A 1012 -9.97 20.75 -20.67
CA VAL A 1012 -8.75 21.21 -21.32
C VAL A 1012 -8.45 20.28 -22.47
N GLU A 1013 -8.41 20.81 -23.68
CA GLU A 1013 -8.03 20.06 -24.88
C GLU A 1013 -6.52 20.07 -25.09
N ALA A 1014 -6.03 19.08 -25.82
CA ALA A 1014 -4.65 18.97 -26.30
C ALA A 1014 -4.14 20.27 -26.94
N GLY A 1015 -3.05 20.83 -26.42
CA GLY A 1015 -2.42 22.06 -26.91
C GLY A 1015 -3.25 23.34 -26.71
N ALA A 1016 -4.40 23.26 -26.04
CA ALA A 1016 -5.31 24.38 -25.87
C ALA A 1016 -5.07 25.11 -24.54
N ARG A 1017 -5.45 26.40 -24.52
CA ARG A 1017 -5.55 27.22 -23.32
C ARG A 1017 -7.02 27.33 -22.91
N ALA A 1018 -7.34 26.85 -21.72
CA ALA A 1018 -8.67 26.96 -21.11
C ALA A 1018 -8.61 27.90 -19.91
N GLU A 1019 -9.59 28.79 -19.77
CA GLU A 1019 -9.60 29.80 -18.71
C GLU A 1019 -10.87 29.70 -17.88
N LEU A 1020 -10.72 29.73 -16.55
CA LEU A 1020 -11.83 29.73 -15.59
C LEU A 1020 -11.75 30.96 -14.68
N ALA A 1021 -12.80 31.78 -14.71
CA ALA A 1021 -12.95 32.88 -13.75
C ALA A 1021 -13.49 32.33 -12.42
N LEU A 1022 -12.69 32.44 -11.37
CA LEU A 1022 -13.06 31.96 -10.04
C LEU A 1022 -14.07 32.91 -9.40
N ARG A 1023 -15.10 32.33 -8.80
CA ARG A 1023 -16.09 33.06 -8.02
C ARG A 1023 -16.06 32.56 -6.57
N LYS A 1024 -15.82 33.49 -5.64
CA LYS A 1024 -15.94 33.21 -4.21
C LYS A 1024 -17.43 33.05 -3.85
N PRO A 1025 -17.85 31.92 -3.26
CA PRO A 1025 -19.25 31.73 -2.86
C PRO A 1025 -19.65 32.70 -1.74
N GLU A 1026 -20.92 33.11 -1.69
CA GLU A 1026 -21.39 34.19 -0.79
C GLU A 1026 -21.26 33.85 0.70
N ALA A 1027 -20.86 34.85 1.50
CA ALA A 1027 -20.83 34.77 2.96
C ALA A 1027 -22.23 35.04 3.53
N LYS A 1028 -22.66 34.23 4.51
CA LYS A 1028 -23.98 34.35 5.15
C LYS A 1028 -23.92 34.77 6.63
N ALA A 1029 -22.76 34.68 7.29
CA ALA A 1029 -22.65 34.96 8.72
C ALA A 1029 -22.40 36.45 9.01
N ALA A 1030 -23.35 37.11 9.68
CA ALA A 1030 -23.18 38.48 10.17
C ALA A 1030 -22.46 38.48 11.53
N GLY A 1031 -21.59 39.46 11.76
CA GLY A 1031 -20.94 39.68 13.06
C GLY A 1031 -21.95 40.04 14.15
N LYS A 1032 -21.63 39.68 15.40
CA LYS A 1032 -22.38 40.10 16.59
C LYS A 1032 -22.11 41.57 16.91
N GLN A 1033 -22.82 42.13 17.89
CA GLN A 1033 -22.54 43.45 18.46
C GLN A 1033 -22.46 43.30 19.97
N VAL A 1034 -21.27 42.95 20.46
CA VAL A 1034 -21.02 42.60 21.86
C VAL A 1034 -20.27 43.73 22.56
N GLU A 1035 -20.76 44.15 23.72
CA GLU A 1035 -20.00 45.01 24.63
C GLU A 1035 -18.97 44.14 25.36
N LEU A 1036 -17.68 44.47 25.22
CA LEU A 1036 -16.59 43.68 25.81
C LEU A 1036 -16.36 44.06 27.27
N THR A 1037 -15.91 43.09 28.07
CA THR A 1037 -15.46 43.34 29.45
C THR A 1037 -14.34 44.39 29.47
N ASN A 1038 -14.52 45.47 30.23
CA ASN A 1038 -13.51 46.51 30.31
C ASN A 1038 -12.39 46.15 31.30
N THR A 1039 -11.31 45.56 30.80
CA THR A 1039 -10.13 45.20 31.61
C THR A 1039 -9.10 46.33 31.65
N VAL A 1040 -8.49 46.56 32.81
CA VAL A 1040 -7.34 47.47 32.94
C VAL A 1040 -6.08 46.81 32.40
N LEU A 1041 -5.37 47.51 31.52
CA LEU A 1041 -4.20 47.03 30.80
C LEU A 1041 -2.98 47.90 31.13
N TYR A 1042 -1.81 47.29 31.16
CA TYR A 1042 -0.53 47.97 31.33
C TYR A 1042 0.36 47.67 30.13
N ASP A 1043 1.02 48.69 29.57
CA ASP A 1043 2.03 48.46 28.54
C ASP A 1043 3.38 48.05 29.15
N VAL A 1044 4.34 47.70 28.31
CA VAL A 1044 5.71 47.31 28.71
C VAL A 1044 6.49 48.38 29.49
N GLN A 1045 5.97 49.62 29.59
CA GLN A 1045 6.53 50.74 30.35
C GLN A 1045 5.72 51.03 31.63
N ASP A 1046 4.80 50.12 32.00
CA ASP A 1046 3.89 50.24 33.15
C ASP A 1046 2.85 51.38 33.02
N ALA A 1047 2.62 51.93 31.82
CA ALA A 1047 1.58 52.92 31.60
C ALA A 1047 0.20 52.25 31.57
N CYS A 1048 -0.77 52.86 32.26
CA CYS A 1048 -2.12 52.32 32.44
C CYS A 1048 -3.09 52.78 31.34
N THR A 1049 -3.85 51.84 30.78
CA THR A 1049 -4.97 52.04 29.85
C THR A 1049 -6.08 51.04 30.18
N ASP A 1050 -7.18 51.02 29.42
CA ASP A 1050 -8.18 49.94 29.49
C ASP A 1050 -8.60 49.47 28.09
N VAL A 1051 -9.30 48.34 28.01
CA VAL A 1051 -9.79 47.76 26.75
C VAL A 1051 -10.65 48.76 25.99
N ALA A 1052 -11.58 49.46 26.64
CA ALA A 1052 -12.46 50.44 25.99
C ALA A 1052 -11.67 51.58 25.32
N GLN A 1053 -10.61 52.08 25.97
CA GLN A 1053 -9.72 53.10 25.42
C GLN A 1053 -8.86 52.57 24.28
N VAL A 1054 -8.41 51.31 24.32
CA VAL A 1054 -7.70 50.67 23.20
C VAL A 1054 -8.60 50.58 21.99
N LEU A 1055 -9.84 50.11 22.16
CA LEU A 1055 -10.82 49.98 21.07
C LEU A 1055 -11.27 51.34 20.51
N ALA A 1056 -11.24 52.41 21.30
CA ALA A 1056 -11.60 53.75 20.85
C ALA A 1056 -10.53 54.42 19.96
N LYS A 1057 -9.29 53.91 19.93
CA LYS A 1057 -8.18 54.50 19.16
C LYS A 1057 -8.21 54.18 17.66
N GLN A 1058 -8.83 53.07 17.26
CA GLN A 1058 -8.88 52.63 15.87
C GLN A 1058 -10.23 51.96 15.57
N GLU A 1059 -10.75 52.17 14.36
CA GLU A 1059 -12.06 51.64 13.95
C GLU A 1059 -12.13 50.11 14.07
N LYS A 1060 -11.06 49.41 13.69
CA LYS A 1060 -10.93 47.96 13.76
C LYS A 1060 -9.76 47.57 14.66
N THR A 1061 -10.01 46.66 15.58
CA THR A 1061 -9.00 46.14 16.52
C THR A 1061 -9.14 44.63 16.65
N VAL A 1062 -8.01 43.92 16.57
CA VAL A 1062 -7.88 42.51 16.90
C VAL A 1062 -7.27 42.41 18.29
N LEU A 1063 -8.04 41.89 19.24
CA LEU A 1063 -7.64 41.72 20.63
C LEU A 1063 -7.43 40.24 20.91
N CYS A 1064 -6.20 39.84 21.26
CA CYS A 1064 -5.85 38.45 21.57
C CYS A 1064 -5.40 38.33 23.03
N TYR A 1065 -6.18 37.67 23.87
CA TYR A 1065 -5.72 37.21 25.18
C TYR A 1065 -4.96 35.90 25.00
N LEU A 1066 -3.71 35.84 25.43
CA LEU A 1066 -2.80 34.73 25.11
C LEU A 1066 -2.42 33.94 26.36
N GLY A 1067 -2.32 32.61 26.23
CA GLY A 1067 -1.67 31.74 27.20
C GLY A 1067 -0.32 31.31 26.65
N THR A 1068 0.76 32.05 26.92
CA THR A 1068 2.10 31.78 26.35
C THR A 1068 2.61 30.40 26.74
N SER A 1069 3.35 29.73 25.84
CA SER A 1069 3.85 28.36 26.03
C SER A 1069 2.76 27.29 26.25
N GLN A 1070 1.50 27.59 25.93
CA GLN A 1070 0.38 26.65 26.04
C GLN A 1070 -0.25 26.45 24.67
N GLU A 1071 -0.55 25.21 24.33
CA GLU A 1071 -1.50 24.95 23.25
C GLU A 1071 -2.91 25.31 23.72
N PRO A 1072 -3.74 25.95 22.88
CA PRO A 1072 -3.56 26.24 21.44
C PRO A 1072 -2.98 27.63 21.06
N THR A 1073 -2.37 28.37 21.99
CA THR A 1073 -1.81 29.70 21.70
C THR A 1073 -0.60 29.63 20.76
N GLU A 1074 0.24 28.61 20.93
CA GLU A 1074 1.40 28.35 20.05
C GLU A 1074 0.96 28.18 18.59
N HIS A 1075 -0.12 27.44 18.34
CA HIS A 1075 -0.73 27.32 17.01
C HIS A 1075 -1.08 28.67 16.38
N LEU A 1076 -1.84 29.52 17.09
CA LEU A 1076 -2.24 30.85 16.59
C LEU A 1076 -1.03 31.73 16.26
N LEU A 1077 -0.02 31.75 17.13
CA LEU A 1077 1.17 32.57 16.94
C LEU A 1077 1.98 32.10 15.72
N ASN A 1078 2.11 30.78 15.53
CA ASN A 1078 2.77 30.22 14.35
C ASN A 1078 2.01 30.52 13.04
N GLU A 1079 0.66 30.49 13.05
CA GLU A 1079 -0.15 30.95 11.91
C GLU A 1079 0.11 32.43 11.60
N MET A 1080 0.10 33.29 12.61
CA MET A 1080 0.38 34.73 12.44
C MET A 1080 1.80 35.00 11.92
N ILE A 1081 2.80 34.20 12.33
CA ILE A 1081 4.16 34.27 11.77
C ILE A 1081 4.15 33.94 10.28
N GLN A 1082 3.50 32.84 9.90
CA GLN A 1082 3.40 32.40 8.50
C GLN A 1082 2.65 33.41 7.63
N MET A 1083 1.66 34.11 8.20
CA MET A 1083 0.83 35.10 7.52
C MET A 1083 1.27 36.55 7.79
N SER A 1084 2.49 36.76 8.28
CA SER A 1084 2.96 38.05 8.80
C SER A 1084 2.86 39.20 7.80
N GLU A 1085 3.06 38.93 6.50
CA GLU A 1085 2.90 39.93 5.43
C GLU A 1085 1.47 40.52 5.40
N TYR A 1086 0.45 39.67 5.54
CA TYR A 1086 -0.96 40.09 5.53
C TYR A 1086 -1.33 40.85 6.80
N PHE A 1087 -0.90 40.35 7.96
CA PHE A 1087 -1.13 41.02 9.25
C PHE A 1087 -0.42 42.38 9.36
N THR A 1088 0.76 42.52 8.74
CA THR A 1088 1.46 43.81 8.70
C THR A 1088 0.72 44.81 7.81
N ALA A 1089 0.16 44.34 6.69
CA ALA A 1089 -0.57 45.14 5.72
C ALA A 1089 -2.02 45.51 6.11
N MET A 1090 -2.62 44.84 7.11
CA MET A 1090 -4.02 45.07 7.48
C MET A 1090 -4.28 46.48 8.05
N ASP A 1091 -5.48 47.02 7.80
CA ASP A 1091 -5.93 48.30 8.36
C ASP A 1091 -6.68 48.10 9.70
N ALA A 1092 -6.00 47.51 10.68
CA ALA A 1092 -6.53 47.25 12.02
C ALA A 1092 -5.41 47.31 13.08
N ALA A 1093 -5.76 47.63 14.31
CA ALA A 1093 -4.86 47.48 15.46
C ALA A 1093 -4.73 46.00 15.80
N LEU A 1094 -3.52 45.55 16.17
CA LEU A 1094 -3.28 44.21 16.72
C LEU A 1094 -2.79 44.35 18.15
N VAL A 1095 -3.49 43.70 19.08
CA VAL A 1095 -3.27 43.88 20.52
C VAL A 1095 -3.18 42.51 21.17
N PHE A 1096 -2.03 42.20 21.76
CA PHE A 1096 -1.82 41.00 22.56
C PHE A 1096 -1.88 41.35 24.03
N VAL A 1097 -2.71 40.61 24.78
CA VAL A 1097 -2.91 40.77 26.21
C VAL A 1097 -2.36 39.53 26.92
N LEU A 1098 -1.37 39.77 27.77
CA LEU A 1098 -0.65 38.76 28.55
C LEU A 1098 -1.09 38.80 30.01
N GLN A 1099 -0.85 37.71 30.74
CA GLN A 1099 -1.20 37.61 32.15
C GLN A 1099 -0.12 38.25 33.03
N LYS A 1100 1.14 38.26 32.58
CA LYS A 1100 2.30 38.82 33.30
C LYS A 1100 3.29 39.47 32.33
N ASN A 1101 4.09 40.42 32.80
CA ASN A 1101 5.08 41.11 31.95
C ASN A 1101 6.24 40.18 31.55
N GLU A 1102 6.61 39.22 32.40
CA GLU A 1102 7.68 38.26 32.11
C GLU A 1102 7.38 37.37 30.90
N GLU A 1103 6.10 37.18 30.56
CA GLU A 1103 5.65 36.41 29.39
C GLU A 1103 6.04 37.07 28.06
N THR A 1104 6.43 38.34 28.06
CA THR A 1104 6.98 39.01 26.87
C THR A 1104 8.28 38.37 26.36
N ALA A 1105 8.99 37.63 27.22
CA ALA A 1105 10.19 36.88 26.86
C ALA A 1105 9.88 35.46 26.33
N ASP A 1106 8.60 35.08 26.21
CA ASP A 1106 8.21 33.79 25.64
C ASP A 1106 8.78 33.64 24.21
N PRO A 1107 9.40 32.48 23.87
CA PRO A 1107 10.09 32.32 22.59
C PRO A 1107 9.20 32.48 21.36
N THR A 1108 8.00 31.88 21.37
CA THR A 1108 7.10 31.88 20.21
C THR A 1108 6.42 33.23 20.07
N LEU A 1109 5.99 33.83 21.18
CA LEU A 1109 5.49 35.20 21.20
C LEU A 1109 6.53 36.18 20.66
N SER A 1110 7.78 36.07 21.10
CA SER A 1110 8.87 36.94 20.65
C SER A 1110 9.09 36.84 19.14
N LYS A 1111 9.09 35.61 18.60
CA LYS A 1111 9.17 35.37 17.15
C LYS A 1111 7.98 35.99 16.41
N ALA A 1112 6.77 35.85 16.94
CA ALA A 1112 5.56 36.42 16.33
C ALA A 1112 5.61 37.95 16.30
N VAL A 1113 5.94 38.59 17.42
CA VAL A 1113 6.07 40.06 17.50
C VAL A 1113 7.14 40.58 16.53
N GLN A 1114 8.27 39.86 16.42
CA GLN A 1114 9.33 40.20 15.46
C GLN A 1114 8.86 40.06 14.01
N ALA A 1115 8.22 38.94 13.65
CA ALA A 1115 7.70 38.71 12.30
C ALA A 1115 6.65 39.75 11.90
N LEU A 1116 5.85 40.22 12.86
CA LEU A 1116 4.81 41.25 12.68
C LEU A 1116 5.35 42.69 12.62
N GLY A 1117 6.67 42.90 12.63
CA GLY A 1117 7.28 44.20 12.40
C GLY A 1117 6.88 45.31 13.39
N GLY A 1118 6.49 44.94 14.62
CA GLY A 1118 6.01 45.89 15.64
C GLY A 1118 4.55 46.33 15.47
N LYS A 1119 3.77 45.68 14.59
CA LYS A 1119 2.30 45.90 14.45
C LYS A 1119 1.53 45.52 15.72
N ALA A 1120 1.97 44.46 16.40
CA ALA A 1120 1.36 43.96 17.63
C ALA A 1120 1.75 44.82 18.84
N GLN A 1121 0.75 45.39 19.50
CA GLN A 1121 0.91 46.09 20.78
C GLN A 1121 0.80 45.10 21.93
N LEU A 1122 1.79 45.09 22.82
CA LEU A 1122 1.81 44.20 23.98
C LEU A 1122 1.26 44.93 25.20
N PHE A 1123 0.26 44.32 25.83
CA PHE A 1123 -0.26 44.72 27.12
C PHE A 1123 -0.27 43.53 28.08
N PHE A 1124 -0.30 43.79 29.37
CA PHE A 1124 -0.52 42.78 30.40
C PHE A 1124 -1.51 43.26 31.47
N THR A 1125 -2.11 42.31 32.17
CA THR A 1125 -2.98 42.58 33.32
C THR A 1125 -2.23 42.34 34.63
N LYS A 1126 -2.62 43.03 35.71
CA LYS A 1126 -2.12 42.75 37.08
C LYS A 1126 -3.05 41.83 37.88
N ALA A 1127 -4.18 41.45 37.29
CA ALA A 1127 -5.19 40.56 37.84
C ALA A 1127 -5.46 39.41 36.84
N PRO A 1128 -5.92 38.24 37.31
CA PRO A 1128 -6.37 37.16 36.43
C PRO A 1128 -7.40 37.63 35.40
N PHE A 1129 -7.40 37.02 34.22
CA PHE A 1129 -8.39 37.31 33.19
C PHE A 1129 -9.83 36.99 33.67
N GLU A 1130 -10.73 37.99 33.62
CA GLU A 1130 -12.16 37.81 33.84
C GLU A 1130 -12.92 37.88 32.51
N LEU A 1131 -12.94 36.76 31.76
CA LEU A 1131 -13.47 36.70 30.38
C LEU A 1131 -14.80 35.95 30.26
N SER A 1132 -15.38 35.50 31.38
CA SER A 1132 -16.60 34.67 31.38
C SER A 1132 -17.81 35.35 30.73
N ALA A 1133 -17.94 36.67 30.89
CA ALA A 1133 -18.98 37.46 30.24
C ALA A 1133 -18.79 37.53 28.72
N ASP A 1134 -17.54 37.70 28.25
CA ASP A 1134 -17.22 37.75 26.83
C ASP A 1134 -17.46 36.38 26.16
N TYR A 1135 -16.99 35.29 26.78
CA TYR A 1135 -17.26 33.93 26.29
C TYR A 1135 -18.76 33.66 26.16
N ALA A 1136 -19.56 34.01 27.18
CA ALA A 1136 -21.01 33.82 27.16
C ALA A 1136 -21.68 34.68 26.07
N ALA A 1137 -21.24 35.93 25.87
CA ALA A 1137 -21.82 36.82 24.86
C ALA A 1137 -21.55 36.36 23.42
N PHE A 1138 -20.43 35.68 23.20
CA PHE A 1138 -20.09 35.09 21.90
C PHE A 1138 -20.57 33.64 21.70
N ASP A 1139 -21.24 33.03 22.69
CA ASP A 1139 -21.64 31.62 22.69
C ASP A 1139 -20.44 30.66 22.58
N ILE A 1140 -19.29 31.05 23.14
CA ILE A 1140 -18.06 30.25 23.13
C ILE A 1140 -18.12 29.18 24.22
N GLN A 1141 -18.00 27.92 23.80
CA GLN A 1141 -18.03 26.76 24.73
C GLN A 1141 -16.65 26.44 25.31
N ASP A 1142 -15.58 26.65 24.54
CA ASP A 1142 -14.21 26.43 24.97
C ASP A 1142 -13.61 27.72 25.55
N VAL A 1143 -13.47 27.78 26.87
CA VAL A 1143 -13.00 28.98 27.58
C VAL A 1143 -11.49 29.04 27.75
N ARG A 1144 -10.75 28.17 27.04
CA ARG A 1144 -9.28 28.19 27.03
C ARG A 1144 -8.74 29.31 26.14
N LEU A 1145 -7.53 29.75 26.45
CA LEU A 1145 -6.79 30.72 25.64
C LEU A 1145 -6.17 30.04 24.40
N PRO A 1146 -5.95 30.76 23.29
CA PRO A 1146 -6.13 32.20 23.16
C PRO A 1146 -7.61 32.56 22.99
N LEU A 1147 -8.04 33.71 23.51
CA LEU A 1147 -9.32 34.33 23.12
C LEU A 1147 -9.00 35.47 22.17
N VAL A 1148 -9.40 35.32 20.92
CA VAL A 1148 -9.24 36.31 19.85
C VAL A 1148 -10.57 36.99 19.60
N ILE A 1149 -10.61 38.31 19.62
CA ILE A 1149 -11.80 39.11 19.35
C ILE A 1149 -11.48 40.13 18.26
N VAL A 1150 -12.25 40.10 17.18
CA VAL A 1150 -12.28 41.17 16.17
C VAL A 1150 -13.36 42.16 16.56
N ALA A 1151 -12.93 43.36 16.94
CA ALA A 1151 -13.80 44.46 17.33
C ALA A 1151 -13.87 45.53 16.23
N GLN A 1152 -15.05 46.09 16.05
CA GLN A 1152 -15.34 47.17 15.11
C GLN A 1152 -16.16 48.25 15.83
N ASN A 1153 -15.79 49.52 15.66
CA ASN A 1153 -16.50 50.66 16.27
C ASN A 1153 -16.69 50.53 17.80
N GLY A 1154 -15.68 50.03 18.50
CA GLY A 1154 -15.71 49.87 19.96
C GLY A 1154 -16.44 48.64 20.48
N LYS A 1155 -17.01 47.80 19.60
CA LYS A 1155 -17.75 46.58 19.98
C LYS A 1155 -17.16 45.33 19.36
N GLY A 1156 -17.21 44.22 20.08
CA GLY A 1156 -16.82 42.92 19.57
C GLY A 1156 -17.79 42.43 18.50
N SER A 1157 -17.24 42.02 17.35
CA SER A 1157 -18.01 41.54 16.18
C SER A 1157 -17.86 40.03 15.97
N TYR A 1158 -16.64 39.51 16.10
CA TYR A 1158 -16.33 38.08 15.99
C TYR A 1158 -15.39 37.69 17.12
N ALA A 1159 -15.49 36.45 17.59
CA ALA A 1159 -14.57 35.93 18.58
C ALA A 1159 -14.36 34.43 18.41
N TRP A 1160 -13.14 33.98 18.73
CA TRP A 1160 -12.72 32.59 18.71
C TRP A 1160 -11.91 32.30 19.97
N ALA A 1161 -12.05 31.10 20.52
CA ALA A 1161 -11.29 30.69 21.68
C ALA A 1161 -10.88 29.23 21.60
N GLY A 1162 -9.84 28.87 22.35
CA GLY A 1162 -9.27 27.54 22.31
C GLY A 1162 -8.71 27.21 20.93
N TYR A 1163 -8.84 25.95 20.51
CA TYR A 1163 -8.22 25.48 19.28
C TYR A 1163 -9.17 25.58 18.10
N GLN A 1164 -8.76 26.36 17.11
CA GLN A 1164 -9.36 26.37 15.79
C GLN A 1164 -8.28 26.73 14.77
N VAL A 1165 -7.96 25.80 13.88
CA VAL A 1165 -6.97 26.03 12.83
C VAL A 1165 -7.52 27.03 11.82
N GLY A 1166 -6.67 27.94 11.38
CA GLY A 1166 -7.02 29.01 10.44
C GLY A 1166 -7.68 30.21 11.12
N ILE A 1167 -7.55 30.37 12.45
CA ILE A 1167 -7.94 31.62 13.11
C ILE A 1167 -7.22 32.80 12.46
N GLY A 1168 -5.94 32.64 12.08
CA GLY A 1168 -5.18 33.69 11.38
C GLY A 1168 -5.89 34.19 10.12
N ASP A 1169 -6.33 33.28 9.25
CA ASP A 1169 -7.09 33.59 8.04
C ASP A 1169 -8.48 34.16 8.36
N MET A 1170 -9.18 33.59 9.36
CA MET A 1170 -10.48 34.09 9.80
C MET A 1170 -10.43 35.51 10.34
N ILE A 1171 -9.37 35.90 11.06
CA ILE A 1171 -9.15 37.28 11.48
C ILE A 1171 -9.09 38.18 10.24
N LEU A 1172 -8.18 37.87 9.31
CA LEU A 1172 -7.96 38.69 8.11
C LEU A 1172 -9.22 38.78 7.23
N LYS A 1173 -10.02 37.71 7.19
CA LYS A 1173 -11.30 37.68 6.48
C LYS A 1173 -12.39 38.54 7.12
N CYS A 1174 -12.39 38.66 8.45
CA CYS A 1174 -13.40 39.42 9.21
C CYS A 1174 -13.05 40.91 9.37
N LEU A 1175 -11.82 41.30 9.03
CA LEU A 1175 -11.36 42.68 8.88
C LEU A 1175 -11.77 43.24 7.52
#